data_AF-A0A3N7ICZ1-F1
#
_entry.id   AF-A0A3N7ICZ1-F1
#
_cell.length_a   1.000
_cell.length_b   1.000
_cell.length_c   1.000
_cell.angle_alpha   90.00
_cell.angle_beta   90.00
_cell.angle_gamma   90.00
#
_symmetry.space_group_name_H-M   'P 1'
#
loop_
_entity.id
_entity.type
_entity.pdbx_description
1 polymer ?
#
loop_
_entity_poly.entity_id
_entity_poly.type
_entity_poly.pdbx_seq_one_letter_code
_entity_poly.pdbx_strand_id
1 'polypeptide(L)'
;MATIPGTAGDDSLLGTAEDDFIEGGAGHDTLNGGRGSDTVDGGEGRDLLFWDEDADASGVHDVYHGGSGGEDFDPSPYTHAGGDTLNLGHGGSGLGGFTVQFDSAQSGQAQDAYGNSLAFDGFERLVSGGGADSIDASGATITDGVGIRAYTGGGDDTVIGSAAADYIHAGVGDDLVHGGDGDDVIEAGPGDDTVYGEGGNDGIRWGDGHYDGPVGNDLFYGGEGYNTLNAWQHDTAGNGVRMELTTSDSGTVDATGPAATGHLEFYEFQNLLTGNGNDTVDGSAAGVDGFRVYTAWGDDLILGSAGNDTIEGGFGSDTIDAGAGDDLISMAADLFAAHAAPDDGADLLVLRDGFGNDTVRAFTIEAGLDEWGNPIPMDRLDVSDLHDADGNPVDLDDVTVIPFADAFGTHAKLMFPNGESLVLHDVDPAQLTREKLREIGIPCFCRGTLIQTDRGAIAVEQLRVGDLVQTRDHGLQPIRWIGRRALDAVDLAAAPRLRPIRIRTGALGRGVPALDLTVSPQHRVLVRSAIAQRMFGCAEVLVAAKQLLAIEGIEQVEAEAVEYFHILFDRHEIVLSNGAETESLYTGAEALKAVGKAARDEILALFPALRDSPTEAARPLIPGAKARQLAQRHVRNRKALNG
;
A
#
# COMPACT_ATOMS: atom_id res chain seq x y z
N MET A 1 8.96 61.73 0.30
CA MET A 1 7.70 62.23 -0.33
C MET A 1 7.93 62.82 -1.71
N ALA A 2 8.45 61.97 -2.59
CA ALA A 2 8.04 61.88 -3.97
C ALA A 2 6.62 61.31 -4.08
N THR A 3 6.17 61.16 -5.32
CA THR A 3 4.94 60.45 -5.69
C THR A 3 5.31 59.59 -6.90
N ILE A 4 5.08 58.28 -6.82
CA ILE A 4 5.57 57.28 -7.76
C ILE A 4 4.36 56.51 -8.31
N PRO A 5 3.71 57.03 -9.37
CA PRO A 5 2.61 56.34 -10.03
C PRO A 5 3.15 55.31 -11.06
N GLY A 6 2.57 54.12 -11.03
CA GLY A 6 2.66 53.10 -12.08
C GLY A 6 1.73 53.42 -13.25
N THR A 7 1.18 52.37 -13.88
CA THR A 7 0.48 52.50 -15.17
C THR A 7 -0.88 51.79 -15.23
N ALA A 8 -0.97 50.70 -16.00
CA ALA A 8 -2.17 49.91 -16.30
C ALA A 8 -1.76 48.54 -16.88
N GLY A 9 -0.69 47.97 -16.32
CA GLY A 9 -0.14 46.65 -16.61
C GLY A 9 1.21 46.48 -15.91
N ASP A 10 1.48 45.27 -15.45
CA ASP A 10 2.58 44.76 -14.61
C ASP A 10 3.80 45.73 -14.47
N ASP A 11 3.76 46.58 -13.44
CA ASP A 11 4.82 47.52 -13.08
C ASP A 11 5.71 47.01 -11.93
N SER A 12 6.92 47.57 -11.80
CA SER A 12 7.81 47.28 -10.68
C SER A 12 8.40 48.58 -10.14
N LEU A 13 7.97 48.96 -8.94
CA LEU A 13 8.22 50.27 -8.33
C LEU A 13 8.98 50.10 -7.02
N LEU A 14 9.98 50.94 -6.81
CA LEU A 14 10.77 51.05 -5.58
C LEU A 14 10.81 52.53 -5.19
N GLY A 15 10.45 52.83 -3.95
CA GLY A 15 10.55 54.16 -3.38
C GLY A 15 11.98 54.58 -3.04
N THR A 16 12.12 55.56 -2.16
CA THR A 16 13.42 56.20 -1.90
C THR A 16 13.98 55.90 -0.50
N ALA A 17 14.26 56.95 0.27
CA ALA A 17 14.77 56.88 1.64
C ALA A 17 14.14 57.99 2.51
N GLU A 18 12.98 58.51 2.05
CA GLU A 18 12.23 59.64 2.61
C GLU A 18 10.72 59.43 2.33
N ASP A 19 9.86 59.31 3.34
CA ASP A 19 8.38 59.18 3.35
C ASP A 19 7.63 59.25 1.99
N ASP A 20 7.52 58.19 1.18
CA ASP A 20 6.99 58.23 -0.20
C ASP A 20 5.52 57.82 -0.36
N PHE A 21 4.92 58.16 -1.51
CA PHE A 21 3.58 57.70 -1.92
C PHE A 21 3.68 56.95 -3.25
N ILE A 22 3.28 55.68 -3.27
CA ILE A 22 3.35 54.77 -4.41
C ILE A 22 1.93 54.28 -4.74
N GLU A 23 1.59 54.27 -6.03
CA GLU A 23 0.28 53.89 -6.58
C GLU A 23 0.57 53.01 -7.80
N GLY A 24 0.38 51.68 -7.72
CA GLY A 24 0.63 50.74 -8.83
C GLY A 24 -0.35 50.99 -9.99
N GLY A 25 -1.63 50.79 -9.69
CA GLY A 25 -2.78 51.26 -10.47
C GLY A 25 -3.67 50.11 -10.91
N ALA A 26 -3.22 49.34 -11.91
CA ALA A 26 -3.92 48.16 -12.37
C ALA A 26 -2.92 47.25 -13.11
N GLY A 27 -2.76 46.00 -12.71
CA GLY A 27 -1.69 45.15 -13.24
C GLY A 27 -1.52 43.86 -12.45
N HIS A 28 -0.26 43.43 -12.36
CA HIS A 28 0.24 42.44 -11.40
C HIS A 28 1.56 43.01 -10.89
N ASP A 29 1.45 44.01 -10.03
CA ASP A 29 2.51 44.97 -9.73
C ASP A 29 3.40 44.48 -8.60
N THR A 30 4.65 44.95 -8.57
CA THR A 30 5.64 44.58 -7.56
C THR A 30 6.22 45.83 -6.92
N LEU A 31 5.83 46.11 -5.68
CA LEU A 31 6.03 47.40 -5.01
C LEU A 31 6.86 47.26 -3.73
N ASN A 32 7.69 48.25 -3.42
CA ASN A 32 8.44 48.35 -2.16
C ASN A 32 8.61 49.84 -1.80
N GLY A 33 8.22 50.25 -0.59
CA GLY A 33 8.34 51.64 -0.12
C GLY A 33 9.79 52.13 -0.02
N GLY A 34 10.70 51.24 0.40
CA GLY A 34 12.12 51.51 0.59
C GLY A 34 12.41 51.81 2.05
N ARG A 35 12.67 53.09 2.37
CA ARG A 35 12.78 53.59 3.73
C ARG A 35 12.09 54.94 3.82
N GLY A 36 11.40 55.19 4.91
CA GLY A 36 10.55 56.36 5.10
C GLY A 36 9.33 55.96 5.91
N SER A 37 8.44 56.89 6.23
CA SER A 37 7.05 56.55 6.59
C SER A 37 6.19 56.63 5.34
N ASP A 38 6.06 55.50 4.67
CA ASP A 38 5.60 55.40 3.29
C ASP A 38 4.10 55.07 3.20
N THR A 39 3.52 55.27 2.02
CA THR A 39 2.16 54.82 1.69
C THR A 39 2.18 54.16 0.33
N VAL A 40 1.73 52.91 0.25
CA VAL A 40 1.78 52.07 -0.95
C VAL A 40 0.39 51.52 -1.22
N ASP A 41 -0.08 51.66 -2.46
CA ASP A 41 -1.40 51.23 -2.93
C ASP A 41 -1.17 50.39 -4.20
N GLY A 42 -1.56 49.11 -4.21
CA GLY A 42 -1.48 48.22 -5.37
C GLY A 42 -2.51 48.60 -6.43
N GLY A 43 -3.75 48.14 -6.28
CA GLY A 43 -4.91 48.69 -6.98
C GLY A 43 -5.92 47.66 -7.53
N GLU A 44 -5.90 47.45 -8.85
CA GLU A 44 -6.70 46.42 -9.54
C GLU A 44 -5.80 45.29 -10.08
N GLY A 45 -5.87 44.09 -9.49
CA GLY A 45 -5.11 42.93 -9.89
C GLY A 45 -4.42 42.25 -8.72
N ARG A 46 -3.65 41.18 -8.97
CA ARG A 46 -2.84 40.52 -7.94
C ARG A 46 -1.45 41.14 -7.86
N ASP A 47 -1.18 41.81 -6.76
CA ASP A 47 0.04 42.54 -6.50
C ASP A 47 0.91 41.91 -5.39
N LEU A 48 2.19 42.28 -5.38
CA LEU A 48 3.20 41.82 -4.42
C LEU A 48 3.90 43.02 -3.78
N LEU A 49 3.58 43.28 -2.51
CA LEU A 49 4.06 44.44 -1.76
C LEU A 49 5.09 43.99 -0.71
N PHE A 50 6.27 44.60 -0.73
CA PHE A 50 7.39 44.27 0.17
C PHE A 50 7.59 45.34 1.25
N TRP A 51 7.70 44.93 2.50
CA TRP A 51 8.07 45.79 3.64
C TRP A 51 9.32 45.22 4.34
N ASP A 52 10.37 46.03 4.46
CA ASP A 52 11.70 45.59 4.92
C ASP A 52 12.03 46.11 6.33
N GLU A 53 12.82 45.36 7.11
CA GLU A 53 13.29 45.84 8.42
C GLU A 53 14.24 47.06 8.26
N ASP A 54 14.04 48.16 8.99
CA ASP A 54 15.03 49.26 9.03
C ASP A 54 15.70 49.38 10.42
N ALA A 55 16.79 48.62 10.56
CA ALA A 55 17.67 48.63 11.72
C ALA A 55 18.41 49.96 11.97
N ASP A 56 18.38 50.92 11.02
CA ASP A 56 18.87 52.30 11.25
C ASP A 56 17.77 53.24 11.78
N ALA A 57 16.51 52.81 11.80
CA ALA A 57 15.32 53.58 12.20
C ALA A 57 14.69 53.08 13.52
N SER A 58 13.65 53.80 13.98
CA SER A 58 12.78 53.38 15.09
C SER A 58 11.53 54.25 15.13
N GLY A 59 10.33 53.67 15.13
CA GLY A 59 9.07 54.42 15.13
C GLY A 59 8.73 55.07 13.79
N VAL A 60 9.16 54.46 12.68
CA VAL A 60 8.59 54.65 11.35
C VAL A 60 7.16 54.07 11.31
N HIS A 61 6.27 54.68 10.51
CA HIS A 61 4.86 54.29 10.39
C HIS A 61 4.41 54.26 8.92
N ASP A 62 4.29 53.06 8.37
CA ASP A 62 3.89 52.80 6.98
C ASP A 62 2.41 52.44 6.86
N VAL A 63 1.82 52.66 5.69
CA VAL A 63 0.44 52.23 5.37
C VAL A 63 0.39 51.59 3.99
N TYR A 64 0.12 50.27 3.91
CA TYR A 64 0.03 49.53 2.65
C TYR A 64 -1.42 49.09 2.39
N HIS A 65 -1.86 49.23 1.15
CA HIS A 65 -3.10 48.69 0.63
C HIS A 65 -2.75 47.72 -0.50
N GLY A 66 -3.27 46.49 -0.47
CA GLY A 66 -3.18 45.56 -1.60
C GLY A 66 -4.04 46.10 -2.74
N GLY A 67 -5.36 45.89 -2.66
CA GLY A 67 -6.27 46.48 -3.63
C GLY A 67 -7.73 46.13 -3.41
N SER A 68 -8.51 46.21 -4.49
CA SER A 68 -9.76 45.44 -4.61
C SER A 68 -10.23 45.33 -6.07
N GLY A 69 -10.26 44.11 -6.58
CA GLY A 69 -10.84 43.70 -7.85
C GLY A 69 -9.83 43.33 -8.91
N GLY A 70 -9.86 42.07 -9.35
CA GLY A 70 -9.06 41.56 -10.47
C GLY A 70 -7.97 40.57 -10.07
N GLU A 71 -7.89 40.24 -8.78
CA GLU A 71 -6.93 39.30 -8.19
C GLU A 71 -7.21 37.85 -8.61
N ASP A 72 -8.43 37.53 -9.04
CA ASP A 72 -8.95 36.16 -9.30
C ASP A 72 -8.68 35.19 -8.12
N PHE A 73 -8.82 35.67 -6.88
CA PHE A 73 -8.57 34.90 -5.65
C PHE A 73 -9.52 33.69 -5.50
N ASP A 74 -8.94 32.55 -5.15
CA ASP A 74 -9.66 31.34 -4.72
C ASP A 74 -9.53 31.17 -3.20
N PRO A 75 -10.61 31.33 -2.42
CA PRO A 75 -10.58 31.22 -0.97
C PRO A 75 -10.37 29.78 -0.46
N SER A 76 -10.39 28.76 -1.32
CA SER A 76 -10.04 27.38 -0.95
C SER A 76 -8.60 27.30 -0.38
N PRO A 77 -8.37 26.85 0.87
CA PRO A 77 -7.03 26.78 1.45
C PRO A 77 -6.12 25.81 0.68
N TYR A 78 -6.71 24.82 -0.01
CA TYR A 78 -6.02 23.86 -0.87
C TYR A 78 -5.54 24.43 -2.22
N THR A 79 -5.70 25.74 -2.49
CA THR A 79 -5.10 26.38 -3.67
C THR A 79 -4.48 27.72 -3.32
N HIS A 80 -3.43 28.10 -4.05
CA HIS A 80 -2.73 29.37 -3.87
C HIS A 80 -3.14 30.42 -4.93
N ALA A 81 -4.27 30.22 -5.61
CA ALA A 81 -4.67 31.00 -6.79
C ALA A 81 -5.16 32.41 -6.45
N GLY A 82 -4.72 33.39 -7.25
CA GLY A 82 -5.03 34.81 -7.06
C GLY A 82 -4.57 35.39 -5.72
N GLY A 83 -5.17 36.52 -5.33
CA GLY A 83 -5.01 37.17 -4.03
C GLY A 83 -3.67 37.88 -3.80
N ASP A 84 -3.75 39.11 -3.30
CA ASP A 84 -2.61 39.98 -3.03
C ASP A 84 -1.70 39.40 -1.94
N THR A 85 -0.42 39.77 -2.01
CA THR A 85 0.60 39.22 -1.11
C THR A 85 1.45 40.32 -0.49
N LEU A 86 1.36 40.45 0.84
CA LEU A 86 2.27 41.23 1.66
C LEU A 86 3.45 40.34 2.08
N ASN A 87 4.68 40.76 1.75
CA ASN A 87 5.90 40.07 2.16
C ASN A 87 6.75 40.94 3.10
N LEU A 88 7.03 40.44 4.31
CA LEU A 88 7.85 41.09 5.31
C LEU A 88 9.31 40.58 5.23
N GLY A 89 10.29 41.48 5.23
CA GLY A 89 11.72 41.14 5.36
C GLY A 89 12.39 40.62 4.09
N HIS A 90 12.17 41.27 2.94
CA HIS A 90 12.70 40.82 1.66
C HIS A 90 14.24 40.73 1.64
N GLY A 91 14.78 39.87 0.78
CA GLY A 91 16.23 39.84 0.49
C GLY A 91 17.15 39.34 1.61
N GLY A 92 16.60 38.85 2.73
CA GLY A 92 17.36 38.35 3.88
C GLY A 92 17.58 39.39 4.99
N SER A 93 16.81 40.47 4.98
CA SER A 93 16.65 41.43 6.08
C SER A 93 15.30 41.23 6.77
N GLY A 94 15.09 40.00 7.24
CA GLY A 94 13.96 39.55 8.06
C GLY A 94 14.44 38.64 9.21
N LEU A 95 15.67 38.86 9.69
CA LEU A 95 16.32 38.04 10.73
C LEU A 95 16.01 38.54 12.16
N GLY A 96 15.37 39.71 12.29
CA GLY A 96 14.95 40.26 13.59
C GLY A 96 13.67 39.65 14.15
N GLY A 97 12.81 39.07 13.30
CA GLY A 97 11.43 38.72 13.61
C GLY A 97 10.46 39.91 13.54
N PHE A 98 9.22 39.60 13.19
CA PHE A 98 8.08 40.50 13.08
C PHE A 98 6.98 40.12 14.09
N THR A 99 6.17 41.09 14.50
CA THR A 99 4.95 40.86 15.28
C THR A 99 3.75 41.40 14.51
N VAL A 100 2.78 40.53 14.22
CA VAL A 100 1.62 40.83 13.39
C VAL A 100 0.33 40.53 14.15
N GLN A 101 -0.60 41.49 14.16
CA GLN A 101 -1.95 41.32 14.69
C GLN A 101 -2.96 41.62 13.58
N PHE A 102 -3.85 40.67 13.30
CA PHE A 102 -4.95 40.87 12.37
C PHE A 102 -6.19 41.45 13.06
N ASP A 103 -6.78 42.50 12.45
CA ASP A 103 -8.10 43.05 12.80
C ASP A 103 -9.23 42.35 11.99
N SER A 104 -8.90 41.79 10.81
CA SER A 104 -9.74 40.91 9.97
C SER A 104 -8.82 40.01 9.13
N ALA A 105 -9.35 39.01 8.41
CA ALA A 105 -8.54 38.10 7.58
C ALA A 105 -7.59 38.79 6.59
N GLN A 106 -7.94 40.00 6.13
CA GLN A 106 -7.21 40.77 5.11
C GLN A 106 -6.58 42.07 5.62
N SER A 107 -6.62 42.36 6.93
CA SER A 107 -6.19 43.65 7.48
C SER A 107 -5.66 43.57 8.90
N GLY A 108 -4.63 44.35 9.22
CA GLY A 108 -4.03 44.35 10.55
C GLY A 108 -2.89 45.35 10.70
N GLN A 109 -2.00 45.06 11.66
CA GLN A 109 -0.78 45.82 11.94
C GLN A 109 0.40 44.87 12.04
N ALA A 110 1.54 45.23 11.47
CA ALA A 110 2.83 44.55 11.65
C ALA A 110 3.86 45.48 12.33
N GLN A 111 4.83 44.90 13.03
CA GLN A 111 5.94 45.60 13.71
C GLN A 111 7.24 44.82 13.51
N ASP A 112 8.35 45.52 13.22
CA ASP A 112 9.68 44.93 13.16
C ASP A 112 10.39 44.91 14.53
N ALA A 113 11.50 44.18 14.61
CA ALA A 113 12.35 44.09 15.81
C ALA A 113 12.93 45.44 16.31
N TYR A 114 12.81 46.51 15.54
CA TYR A 114 13.33 47.85 15.83
C TYR A 114 12.24 48.83 16.29
N GLY A 115 10.96 48.41 16.24
CA GLY A 115 9.81 49.19 16.67
C GLY A 115 9.28 50.15 15.60
N ASN A 116 9.57 49.88 14.33
CA ASN A 116 8.84 50.43 13.20
C ASN A 116 7.51 49.67 13.05
N SER A 117 6.55 50.19 12.27
CA SER A 117 5.23 49.54 12.13
C SER A 117 4.58 49.80 10.77
N LEU A 118 3.95 48.77 10.23
CA LEU A 118 3.09 48.83 9.04
C LEU A 118 1.62 48.66 9.44
N ALA A 119 0.75 49.54 8.97
CA ALA A 119 -0.69 49.28 8.87
C ALA A 119 -1.01 48.68 7.51
N PHE A 120 -1.82 47.62 7.45
CA PHE A 120 -2.17 46.98 6.18
C PHE A 120 -3.66 46.64 6.05
N ASP A 121 -4.21 46.75 4.84
CA ASP A 121 -5.51 46.21 4.46
C ASP A 121 -5.56 45.76 2.99
N GLY A 122 -6.47 44.83 2.68
CA GLY A 122 -6.66 44.30 1.32
C GLY A 122 -5.61 43.26 0.89
N PHE A 123 -5.14 42.40 1.81
CA PHE A 123 -4.18 41.32 1.48
C PHE A 123 -4.74 39.94 1.81
N GLU A 124 -4.88 39.07 0.81
CA GLU A 124 -5.29 37.67 1.01
C GLU A 124 -4.17 36.78 1.56
N ARG A 125 -2.92 37.27 1.58
CA ARG A 125 -1.74 36.49 1.91
C ARG A 125 -0.68 37.31 2.63
N LEU A 126 -0.16 36.74 3.72
CA LEU A 126 0.98 37.24 4.46
C LEU A 126 2.14 36.24 4.36
N VAL A 127 3.32 36.73 4.01
CA VAL A 127 4.57 35.96 4.02
C VAL A 127 5.56 36.73 4.89
N SER A 128 6.15 36.12 5.92
CA SER A 128 7.18 36.77 6.75
C SER A 128 8.58 36.20 6.46
N GLY A 129 9.46 36.13 7.46
CA GLY A 129 10.89 36.38 7.28
C GLY A 129 11.82 35.17 7.33
N GLY A 130 12.71 35.21 8.32
CA GLY A 130 13.84 34.30 8.51
C GLY A 130 14.36 34.32 9.95
N GLY A 131 13.50 34.66 10.90
CA GLY A 131 13.75 34.72 12.34
C GLY A 131 12.44 34.93 13.10
N ALA A 132 12.37 34.35 14.30
CA ALA A 132 11.17 34.18 15.14
C ALA A 132 10.07 35.24 14.98
N ASP A 133 9.10 34.92 14.12
CA ASP A 133 7.92 35.71 13.82
C ASP A 133 6.76 35.38 14.76
N SER A 134 5.86 36.34 14.99
CA SER A 134 4.70 36.17 15.85
C SER A 134 3.43 36.72 15.20
N ILE A 135 2.47 35.86 14.92
CA ILE A 135 1.22 36.19 14.21
C ILE A 135 0.02 35.84 15.10
N ASP A 136 -0.89 36.80 15.29
CA ASP A 136 -2.12 36.63 16.08
C ASP A 136 -3.35 37.12 15.27
N ALA A 137 -4.21 36.18 14.90
CA ALA A 137 -5.52 36.43 14.30
C ALA A 137 -6.71 36.08 15.23
N SER A 138 -6.44 35.78 16.50
CA SER A 138 -7.47 35.36 17.47
C SER A 138 -8.51 36.44 17.78
N GLY A 139 -8.17 37.70 17.50
CA GLY A 139 -9.06 38.86 17.58
C GLY A 139 -9.74 39.26 16.27
N ALA A 140 -9.45 38.58 15.14
CA ALA A 140 -9.84 39.01 13.82
C ALA A 140 -11.37 38.93 13.59
N THR A 141 -11.94 39.97 12.99
CA THR A 141 -13.36 40.00 12.63
C THR A 141 -13.59 39.38 11.25
N ILE A 142 -13.82 38.07 11.20
CA ILE A 142 -14.20 37.36 9.97
C ILE A 142 -15.64 37.73 9.57
N THR A 143 -15.92 37.93 8.27
CA THR A 143 -17.25 38.40 7.80
C THR A 143 -17.84 37.63 6.61
N ASP A 144 -17.02 36.91 5.86
CA ASP A 144 -17.35 36.08 4.70
C ASP A 144 -17.15 34.57 4.97
N GLY A 145 -16.30 34.22 5.93
CA GLY A 145 -15.98 32.86 6.34
C GLY A 145 -14.64 32.35 5.81
N VAL A 146 -13.76 33.25 5.37
CA VAL A 146 -12.37 32.93 4.96
C VAL A 146 -11.43 33.35 6.10
N GLY A 147 -10.50 32.47 6.47
CA GLY A 147 -9.45 32.75 7.45
C GLY A 147 -8.25 33.50 6.87
N ILE A 148 -7.19 33.64 7.68
CA ILE A 148 -5.89 34.18 7.27
C ILE A 148 -5.11 33.17 6.40
N ARG A 149 -4.09 33.67 5.70
CA ARG A 149 -3.09 32.83 5.03
C ARG A 149 -1.67 33.29 5.38
N ALA A 150 -1.02 32.53 6.24
CA ALA A 150 0.31 32.83 6.75
C ALA A 150 1.37 31.85 6.20
N TYR A 151 2.53 32.40 5.84
CA TYR A 151 3.74 31.66 5.48
C TYR A 151 4.90 32.28 6.28
N THR A 152 5.29 31.73 7.43
CA THR A 152 6.28 32.42 8.30
C THR A 152 7.72 32.23 7.82
N GLY A 153 8.02 31.07 7.27
CA GLY A 153 9.21 30.80 6.44
C GLY A 153 10.38 30.19 7.21
N GLY A 154 10.61 30.62 8.45
CA GLY A 154 11.55 29.99 9.37
C GLY A 154 12.23 30.96 10.32
N GLY A 155 12.78 30.42 11.41
CA GLY A 155 12.75 31.07 12.71
C GLY A 155 11.96 30.18 13.67
N ASP A 156 12.07 30.40 14.98
CA ASP A 156 11.27 29.68 15.97
C ASP A 156 9.94 30.46 16.12
N ASP A 157 8.97 30.21 15.24
CA ASP A 157 7.84 31.10 15.01
C ASP A 157 6.64 30.77 15.93
N THR A 158 5.66 31.69 16.02
CA THR A 158 4.42 31.48 16.77
C THR A 158 3.22 32.03 16.02
N VAL A 159 2.33 31.14 15.58
CA VAL A 159 1.10 31.50 14.88
C VAL A 159 -0.12 31.12 15.71
N ILE A 160 -1.05 32.06 15.87
CA ILE A 160 -2.42 31.82 16.34
C ILE A 160 -3.34 32.28 15.22
N GLY A 161 -4.11 31.34 14.66
CA GLY A 161 -5.13 31.58 13.66
C GLY A 161 -6.37 32.28 14.22
N SER A 162 -7.49 32.10 13.55
CA SER A 162 -8.67 32.97 13.62
C SER A 162 -9.90 32.26 14.20
N ALA A 163 -11.05 32.43 13.55
CA ALA A 163 -12.31 31.76 13.88
C ALA A 163 -13.06 31.34 12.60
N ALA A 164 -12.29 31.03 11.56
CA ALA A 164 -12.71 30.46 10.28
C ALA A 164 -11.51 29.80 9.60
N ALA A 165 -11.77 28.88 8.66
CA ALA A 165 -10.77 28.07 7.95
C ALA A 165 -9.55 28.87 7.45
N ASP A 166 -8.43 28.72 8.16
CA ASP A 166 -7.14 29.34 7.88
C ASP A 166 -6.26 28.43 7.00
N TYR A 167 -5.20 29.03 6.42
CA TYR A 167 -4.05 28.29 5.90
C TYR A 167 -2.78 28.79 6.60
N ILE A 168 -2.06 27.89 7.26
CA ILE A 168 -0.83 28.20 8.00
C ILE A 168 0.29 27.28 7.49
N HIS A 169 1.33 27.87 6.93
CA HIS A 169 2.61 27.21 6.71
C HIS A 169 3.64 27.89 7.61
N ALA A 170 4.19 27.19 8.60
CA ALA A 170 5.19 27.76 9.50
C ALA A 170 6.54 27.84 8.75
N GLY A 171 7.50 26.96 9.01
CA GLY A 171 8.48 26.66 7.96
C GLY A 171 9.71 25.90 8.39
N VAL A 172 10.68 26.58 9.00
CA VAL A 172 11.98 26.01 9.36
C VAL A 172 12.51 26.63 10.66
N GLY A 173 12.16 26.00 11.77
CA GLY A 173 12.61 26.30 13.13
C GLY A 173 11.69 25.59 14.12
N ASP A 174 11.88 25.77 15.43
CA ASP A 174 11.06 25.03 16.41
C ASP A 174 9.70 25.74 16.62
N ASP A 175 8.71 25.45 15.76
CA ASP A 175 7.51 26.28 15.59
C ASP A 175 6.34 25.94 16.54
N LEU A 176 5.55 26.96 16.91
CA LEU A 176 4.31 26.82 17.69
C LEU A 176 3.08 27.33 16.91
N VAL A 177 2.17 26.42 16.56
CA VAL A 177 0.93 26.78 15.83
C VAL A 177 -0.32 26.42 16.62
N HIS A 178 -1.25 27.37 16.70
CA HIS A 178 -2.65 27.16 17.03
C HIS A 178 -3.50 27.54 15.81
N GLY A 179 -4.38 26.64 15.35
CA GLY A 179 -5.40 26.92 14.33
C GLY A 179 -6.47 27.86 14.91
N GLY A 180 -7.50 27.30 15.52
CA GLY A 180 -8.51 28.07 16.25
C GLY A 180 -9.89 27.40 16.20
N ASP A 181 -10.95 28.19 16.01
CA ASP A 181 -12.24 27.65 15.54
C ASP A 181 -12.18 27.62 13.99
N GLY A 182 -12.17 26.46 13.33
CA GLY A 182 -11.79 26.39 11.92
C GLY A 182 -12.22 25.14 11.15
N ASP A 183 -11.73 25.03 9.93
CA ASP A 183 -11.58 23.77 9.16
C ASP A 183 -10.19 23.92 8.51
N ASP A 184 -9.15 23.94 9.34
CA ASP A 184 -7.88 24.59 9.03
C ASP A 184 -6.93 23.69 8.25
N VAL A 185 -6.00 24.31 7.50
CA VAL A 185 -4.90 23.59 6.83
C VAL A 185 -3.58 24.09 7.40
N ILE A 186 -2.88 23.21 8.12
CA ILE A 186 -1.62 23.52 8.81
C ILE A 186 -0.49 22.66 8.25
N GLU A 187 0.59 23.30 7.85
CA GLU A 187 1.85 22.69 7.44
C GLU A 187 2.95 23.23 8.36
N ALA A 188 3.48 22.40 9.26
CA ALA A 188 4.48 22.85 10.24
C ALA A 188 5.83 23.08 9.53
N GLY A 189 6.61 22.03 9.33
CA GLY A 189 7.76 22.07 8.43
C GLY A 189 8.86 21.09 8.85
N PRO A 190 10.13 21.50 8.71
CA PRO A 190 11.23 20.88 9.44
C PRO A 190 11.68 21.69 10.68
N GLY A 191 11.35 21.19 11.87
CA GLY A 191 11.56 21.79 13.20
C GLY A 191 11.32 20.78 14.33
N ASP A 192 11.55 21.09 15.61
CA ASP A 192 10.93 20.31 16.71
C ASP A 192 9.56 20.94 17.07
N ASP A 193 8.54 20.71 16.23
CA ASP A 193 7.31 21.52 16.16
C ASP A 193 6.22 21.15 17.18
N THR A 194 5.34 22.09 17.53
CA THR A 194 4.11 21.84 18.30
C THR A 194 2.89 22.49 17.65
N VAL A 195 1.87 21.68 17.31
CA VAL A 195 0.66 22.13 16.60
C VAL A 195 -0.61 21.73 17.36
N TYR A 196 -1.55 22.67 17.45
CA TYR A 196 -2.92 22.46 17.91
C TYR A 196 -3.89 22.91 16.79
N GLY A 197 -4.73 22.02 16.26
CA GLY A 197 -5.87 22.44 15.40
C GLY A 197 -6.92 23.21 16.20
N GLU A 198 -7.22 22.67 17.39
CA GLU A 198 -8.20 23.13 18.39
C GLU A 198 -9.67 22.83 18.04
N GLY A 199 -10.22 23.38 16.96
CA GLY A 199 -11.66 23.64 16.88
C GLY A 199 -12.38 23.37 15.55
N GLY A 200 -12.04 22.30 14.82
CA GLY A 200 -12.92 21.80 13.75
C GLY A 200 -12.50 20.53 13.05
N ASN A 201 -12.39 20.56 11.71
CA ASN A 201 -12.05 19.38 10.90
C ASN A 201 -10.69 19.60 10.21
N ASP A 202 -9.64 19.67 11.04
CA ASP A 202 -8.36 20.25 10.64
C ASP A 202 -7.47 19.26 9.88
N GLY A 203 -6.79 19.74 8.84
CA GLY A 203 -5.84 19.00 8.01
C GLY A 203 -4.40 19.41 8.33
N ILE A 204 -3.69 18.59 9.09
CA ILE A 204 -2.35 18.91 9.59
C ILE A 204 -1.30 18.02 8.89
N ARG A 205 -0.34 18.64 8.20
CA ARG A 205 0.74 17.98 7.45
C ARG A 205 2.01 17.87 8.28
N TRP A 206 2.56 16.65 8.36
CA TRP A 206 3.87 16.36 8.91
C TRP A 206 4.82 15.94 7.80
N GLY A 207 6.01 16.56 7.75
CA GLY A 207 7.00 16.34 6.69
C GLY A 207 6.67 17.07 5.37
N ASP A 208 7.73 17.38 4.60
CA ASP A 208 7.58 18.17 3.37
C ASP A 208 7.32 17.32 2.09
N GLY A 209 7.12 16.01 2.22
CA GLY A 209 6.77 15.12 1.10
C GLY A 209 7.84 14.93 0.01
N HIS A 210 8.90 15.74 -0.03
CA HIS A 210 10.02 15.66 -0.99
C HIS A 210 11.41 15.97 -0.36
N TYR A 211 11.48 16.17 0.96
CA TYR A 211 12.71 16.59 1.64
C TYR A 211 13.52 15.40 2.15
N ASP A 212 14.68 15.15 1.52
CA ASP A 212 15.63 14.05 1.81
C ASP A 212 16.37 14.19 3.17
N GLY A 213 15.90 15.04 4.09
CA GLY A 213 16.56 15.44 5.33
C GLY A 213 15.70 15.25 6.59
N PRO A 214 16.18 15.70 7.77
CA PRO A 214 15.44 15.55 9.02
C PRO A 214 14.15 16.39 9.00
N VAL A 215 13.05 15.81 9.51
CA VAL A 215 11.79 16.54 9.68
C VAL A 215 11.72 17.14 11.08
N GLY A 216 11.74 16.33 12.15
CA GLY A 216 11.55 16.90 13.49
C GLY A 216 11.38 15.92 14.63
N ASN A 217 11.10 16.43 15.82
CA ASN A 217 10.57 15.67 16.96
C ASN A 217 9.32 16.40 17.47
N ASP A 218 8.16 16.00 16.94
CA ASP A 218 6.99 16.86 16.80
C ASP A 218 5.82 16.41 17.67
N LEU A 219 4.93 17.35 18.01
CA LEU A 219 3.78 17.11 18.88
C LEU A 219 2.50 17.75 18.34
N PHE A 220 1.64 16.96 17.70
CA PHE A 220 0.40 17.44 17.08
C PHE A 220 -0.86 17.01 17.85
N TYR A 221 -1.80 17.94 18.02
CA TYR A 221 -3.12 17.71 18.60
C TYR A 221 -4.22 18.14 17.61
N GLY A 222 -5.12 17.23 17.27
CA GLY A 222 -6.28 17.54 16.43
C GLY A 222 -7.30 18.44 17.13
N GLY A 223 -7.77 18.07 18.33
CA GLY A 223 -8.80 18.83 19.07
C GLY A 223 -10.24 18.42 18.75
N GLU A 224 -11.20 19.34 18.86
CA GLU A 224 -12.64 19.07 18.74
C GLU A 224 -13.15 18.95 17.28
N GLY A 225 -13.09 17.75 16.68
CA GLY A 225 -13.93 17.44 15.52
C GLY A 225 -13.59 16.16 14.76
N TYR A 226 -13.19 16.27 13.49
CA TYR A 226 -12.88 15.12 12.61
C TYR A 226 -11.62 15.38 11.78
N ASN A 227 -10.48 15.28 12.47
CA ASN A 227 -9.19 15.78 12.03
C ASN A 227 -8.43 14.78 11.16
N THR A 228 -7.52 15.30 10.35
CA THR A 228 -6.79 14.58 9.31
C THR A 228 -5.30 14.81 9.45
N LEU A 229 -4.56 13.78 9.88
CA LEU A 229 -3.10 13.79 9.86
C LEU A 229 -2.62 13.36 8.48
N ASN A 230 -1.73 14.14 7.86
CA ASN A 230 -1.03 13.78 6.64
C ASN A 230 0.47 13.64 6.91
N ALA A 231 0.92 12.42 7.20
CA ALA A 231 2.30 12.07 7.51
C ALA A 231 3.11 11.84 6.23
N TRP A 232 3.32 12.91 5.45
CA TRP A 232 3.91 12.84 4.12
C TRP A 232 5.43 13.02 4.17
N GLN A 233 6.17 11.92 4.32
CA GLN A 233 7.62 11.90 4.21
C GLN A 233 8.10 10.69 3.40
N HIS A 234 9.01 10.91 2.44
CA HIS A 234 9.70 9.85 1.73
C HIS A 234 11.14 10.26 1.39
N ASP A 235 12.04 9.27 1.18
CA ASP A 235 13.41 9.51 0.71
C ASP A 235 13.65 9.06 -0.74
N THR A 236 14.76 9.52 -1.34
CA THR A 236 15.13 9.18 -2.74
C THR A 236 15.50 7.70 -2.97
N ALA A 237 15.39 6.83 -1.96
CA ALA A 237 15.50 5.38 -2.08
C ALA A 237 14.14 4.65 -1.95
N GLY A 238 13.04 5.37 -1.70
CA GLY A 238 11.69 4.84 -1.54
C GLY A 238 11.32 4.43 -0.11
N ASN A 239 12.10 4.83 0.90
CA ASN A 239 11.68 4.64 2.30
C ASN A 239 10.63 5.71 2.66
N GLY A 240 9.52 5.31 3.28
CA GLY A 240 8.44 6.19 3.72
C GLY A 240 8.43 6.45 5.24
N VAL A 241 7.27 6.31 5.88
CA VAL A 241 7.05 6.44 7.32
C VAL A 241 6.65 5.13 7.99
N ARG A 242 6.85 5.05 9.31
CA ARG A 242 6.32 4.00 10.18
C ARG A 242 5.39 4.61 11.21
N MET A 243 4.08 4.43 11.02
CA MET A 243 3.03 4.81 11.97
C MET A 243 2.71 3.63 12.90
N GLU A 244 2.66 3.87 14.22
CA GLU A 244 2.19 2.91 15.23
C GLU A 244 1.05 3.54 16.03
N LEU A 245 -0.13 2.89 16.06
CA LEU A 245 -1.32 3.41 16.74
C LEU A 245 -1.42 2.92 18.18
N THR A 246 -1.88 3.78 19.08
CA THR A 246 -2.12 3.48 20.51
C THR A 246 -3.59 3.55 20.91
N THR A 247 -4.39 4.26 20.11
CA THR A 247 -5.86 4.28 20.06
C THR A 247 -6.28 4.36 18.59
N SER A 248 -7.59 4.40 18.31
CA SER A 248 -8.13 4.64 16.95
C SER A 248 -7.75 6.00 16.33
N ASP A 249 -7.19 6.91 17.12
CA ASP A 249 -7.01 8.33 16.77
C ASP A 249 -5.69 8.97 17.27
N SER A 250 -4.83 8.21 17.94
CA SER A 250 -3.62 8.71 18.60
C SER A 250 -2.49 7.70 18.56
N GLY A 251 -1.27 8.13 18.31
CA GLY A 251 -0.12 7.26 18.08
C GLY A 251 1.18 8.00 17.83
N THR A 252 2.12 7.34 17.14
CA THR A 252 3.41 7.92 16.77
C THR A 252 3.75 7.65 15.30
N VAL A 253 4.54 8.52 14.67
CA VAL A 253 5.11 8.29 13.33
C VAL A 253 6.62 8.50 13.35
N ASP A 254 7.38 7.48 12.97
CA ASP A 254 8.83 7.57 12.70
C ASP A 254 9.08 7.77 11.19
N ALA A 255 9.92 8.73 10.81
CA ALA A 255 10.41 8.83 9.43
C ALA A 255 11.44 7.73 9.15
N THR A 256 11.27 6.97 8.07
CA THR A 256 12.16 5.84 7.74
C THR A 256 13.17 6.22 6.66
N GLY A 257 14.41 5.79 6.83
CA GLY A 257 15.51 6.08 5.91
C GLY A 257 16.86 6.24 6.61
N PRO A 258 17.93 6.56 5.87
CA PRO A 258 19.26 6.86 6.43
C PRO A 258 19.56 8.37 6.50
N ALA A 259 18.64 9.22 6.03
CA ALA A 259 18.82 10.67 5.87
C ALA A 259 17.57 11.45 6.31
N ALA A 260 16.37 10.98 5.92
CA ALA A 260 15.14 11.30 6.62
C ALA A 260 15.20 10.76 8.07
N THR A 261 14.97 11.62 9.05
CA THR A 261 14.89 11.27 10.47
C THR A 261 13.93 12.21 11.18
N GLY A 262 12.98 11.66 11.91
CA GLY A 262 12.09 12.42 12.77
C GLY A 262 11.04 11.53 13.44
N HIS A 263 10.36 12.08 14.44
CA HIS A 263 9.40 11.37 15.28
C HIS A 263 8.25 12.28 15.71
N LEU A 264 7.03 12.00 15.23
CA LEU A 264 5.80 12.68 15.64
C LEU A 264 5.10 11.89 16.75
N GLU A 265 4.73 12.54 17.85
CA GLU A 265 3.62 12.12 18.71
C GLU A 265 2.33 12.83 18.25
N PHE A 266 1.25 12.09 17.99
CA PHE A 266 -0.03 12.67 17.55
C PHE A 266 -1.23 12.18 18.36
N TYR A 267 -2.22 13.07 18.52
CA TYR A 267 -3.41 12.84 19.33
C TYR A 267 -4.67 13.42 18.65
N GLU A 268 -5.79 12.70 18.76
CA GLU A 268 -7.13 13.17 18.35
C GLU A 268 -7.33 13.38 16.81
N PHE A 269 -6.71 12.54 15.98
CA PHE A 269 -6.84 12.51 14.51
C PHE A 269 -7.61 11.27 14.00
N GLN A 270 -8.73 11.47 13.29
CA GLN A 270 -9.62 10.37 12.88
C GLN A 270 -9.46 9.93 11.42
N ASN A 271 -8.76 10.71 10.59
CA ASN A 271 -8.21 10.28 9.30
C ASN A 271 -6.68 10.28 9.36
N LEU A 272 -6.07 9.24 8.81
CA LEU A 272 -4.62 9.06 8.75
C LEU A 272 -4.19 8.89 7.29
N LEU A 273 -3.33 9.78 6.80
CA LEU A 273 -2.76 9.71 5.45
C LEU A 273 -1.24 9.54 5.55
N THR A 274 -0.66 8.75 4.65
CA THR A 274 0.79 8.70 4.42
C THR A 274 1.11 9.07 2.96
N GLY A 275 2.27 8.66 2.41
CA GLY A 275 3.00 9.48 1.45
C GLY A 275 3.29 8.90 0.06
N ASN A 276 4.56 9.03 -0.34
CA ASN A 276 5.11 8.59 -1.64
C ASN A 276 6.26 7.58 -1.47
N GLY A 277 6.35 6.95 -0.30
CA GLY A 277 7.38 5.97 0.04
C GLY A 277 6.73 4.69 0.54
N ASN A 278 7.49 3.60 0.57
CA ASN A 278 7.01 2.35 1.14
C ASN A 278 6.74 2.54 2.64
N ASP A 279 5.46 2.67 2.99
CA ASP A 279 4.98 3.04 4.31
C ASP A 279 4.64 1.80 5.16
N THR A 280 4.49 1.99 6.47
CA THR A 280 4.01 0.94 7.37
C THR A 280 3.10 1.53 8.43
N VAL A 281 1.87 1.01 8.53
CA VAL A 281 0.87 1.43 9.52
C VAL A 281 0.51 0.24 10.40
N ASP A 282 0.83 0.31 11.69
CA ASP A 282 0.55 -0.72 12.68
C ASP A 282 -0.60 -0.29 13.60
N GLY A 283 -1.83 -0.58 13.17
CA GLY A 283 -3.06 -0.38 13.92
C GLY A 283 -3.39 -1.46 14.95
N SER A 284 -2.54 -2.49 15.11
CA SER A 284 -2.85 -3.69 15.90
C SER A 284 -3.02 -3.45 17.41
N ALA A 285 -2.62 -2.27 17.89
CA ALA A 285 -2.82 -1.82 19.27
C ALA A 285 -3.93 -0.75 19.45
N ALA A 286 -4.56 -0.27 18.37
CA ALA A 286 -5.58 0.79 18.40
C ALA A 286 -6.83 0.43 19.23
N GLY A 287 -7.17 -0.87 19.33
CA GLY A 287 -8.22 -1.38 20.20
C GLY A 287 -9.38 -2.03 19.43
N VAL A 288 -10.62 -1.70 19.83
CA VAL A 288 -11.86 -2.21 19.22
C VAL A 288 -12.71 -1.09 18.58
N ASP A 289 -12.23 0.14 18.69
CA ASP A 289 -12.70 1.28 17.93
C ASP A 289 -11.79 1.32 16.69
N GLY A 290 -12.37 1.23 15.49
CA GLY A 290 -11.60 1.13 14.25
C GLY A 290 -11.10 2.48 13.74
N PHE A 291 -10.06 2.47 12.92
CA PHE A 291 -9.41 3.67 12.37
C PHE A 291 -9.61 3.80 10.85
N ARG A 292 -9.25 4.96 10.29
CA ARG A 292 -9.33 5.24 8.85
C ARG A 292 -7.97 5.65 8.30
N VAL A 293 -7.46 4.91 7.31
CA VAL A 293 -6.13 5.13 6.71
C VAL A 293 -6.15 5.12 5.18
N TYR A 294 -5.26 5.91 4.58
CA TYR A 294 -4.92 5.90 3.16
C TYR A 294 -3.39 6.08 2.99
N THR A 295 -2.69 5.10 2.40
CA THR A 295 -1.20 5.17 2.29
C THR A 295 -0.67 5.69 0.96
N ALA A 296 -1.55 5.87 -0.03
CA ALA A 296 -1.33 6.61 -1.27
C ALA A 296 -0.39 5.98 -2.29
N TRP A 297 0.94 6.06 -2.15
CA TRP A 297 1.92 5.58 -3.16
C TRP A 297 3.14 4.87 -2.50
N GLY A 298 3.22 3.54 -2.57
CA GLY A 298 4.33 2.73 -2.08
C GLY A 298 4.15 1.23 -2.34
N ASP A 299 5.09 0.36 -1.93
CA ASP A 299 4.71 -1.05 -1.64
C ASP A 299 4.51 -1.12 -0.12
N ASP A 300 3.27 -0.95 0.35
CA ASP A 300 2.98 -0.61 1.74
C ASP A 300 2.62 -1.83 2.61
N LEU A 301 2.66 -1.63 3.93
CA LEU A 301 2.26 -2.63 4.93
C LEU A 301 1.26 -2.04 5.94
N ILE A 302 0.00 -2.47 5.86
CA ILE A 302 -1.06 -2.03 6.77
C ILE A 302 -1.52 -3.21 7.63
N LEU A 303 -1.40 -3.06 8.94
CA LEU A 303 -1.98 -3.96 9.94
C LEU A 303 -3.16 -3.24 10.60
N GLY A 304 -4.36 -3.83 10.52
CA GLY A 304 -5.56 -3.32 11.14
C GLY A 304 -5.68 -3.66 12.64
N SER A 305 -6.84 -3.33 13.20
CA SER A 305 -7.14 -3.34 14.63
C SER A 305 -7.96 -4.58 15.05
N ALA A 306 -8.75 -4.46 16.11
CA ALA A 306 -9.83 -5.39 16.45
C ALA A 306 -11.20 -4.68 16.48
N GLY A 307 -11.33 -3.59 15.72
CA GLY A 307 -12.54 -2.85 15.43
C GLY A 307 -12.78 -2.77 13.91
N ASN A 308 -13.87 -2.12 13.51
CA ASN A 308 -14.24 -1.96 12.09
C ASN A 308 -13.40 -0.87 11.41
N ASP A 309 -12.33 -1.25 10.72
CA ASP A 309 -11.42 -0.30 10.07
C ASP A 309 -11.91 0.14 8.68
N THR A 310 -11.35 1.25 8.18
CA THR A 310 -11.45 1.65 6.78
C THR A 310 -10.06 1.91 6.19
N ILE A 311 -9.62 1.02 5.30
CA ILE A 311 -8.25 0.94 4.80
C ILE A 311 -8.24 1.15 3.29
N GLU A 312 -7.38 2.03 2.81
CA GLU A 312 -7.00 2.17 1.41
C GLU A 312 -5.48 2.07 1.33
N GLY A 313 -4.95 1.14 0.53
CA GLY A 313 -3.53 1.09 0.21
C GLY A 313 -3.17 2.28 -0.68
N GLY A 314 -3.10 2.06 -1.99
CA GLY A 314 -3.33 3.15 -2.94
C GLY A 314 -2.84 2.84 -4.34
N PHE A 315 -1.53 2.81 -4.52
CA PHE A 315 -0.85 2.34 -5.72
C PHE A 315 0.53 1.75 -5.38
N GLY A 316 0.83 0.59 -5.96
CA GLY A 316 2.02 -0.21 -5.70
C GLY A 316 1.67 -1.53 -4.99
N SER A 317 2.65 -2.35 -4.60
CA SER A 317 2.37 -3.76 -4.26
C SER A 317 2.07 -3.97 -2.77
N ASP A 318 0.85 -3.65 -2.36
CA ASP A 318 0.49 -3.50 -0.96
C ASP A 318 0.27 -4.84 -0.22
N THR A 319 0.48 -4.81 1.09
CA THR A 319 0.14 -5.91 2.01
C THR A 319 -0.78 -5.41 3.11
N ILE A 320 -2.04 -5.83 3.07
CA ILE A 320 -3.09 -5.43 4.02
C ILE A 320 -3.50 -6.63 4.87
N ASP A 321 -3.52 -6.47 6.19
CA ASP A 321 -3.94 -7.46 7.17
C ASP A 321 -4.89 -6.76 8.14
N ALA A 322 -6.17 -6.60 7.75
CA ALA A 322 -7.15 -5.74 8.44
C ALA A 322 -7.48 -6.17 9.89
N GLY A 323 -6.97 -7.31 10.36
CA GLY A 323 -7.09 -7.73 11.75
C GLY A 323 -8.40 -8.44 12.04
N ALA A 324 -9.33 -7.79 12.74
CA ALA A 324 -10.64 -8.36 13.05
C ALA A 324 -11.75 -7.30 13.25
N GLY A 325 -12.71 -7.24 12.32
CA GLY A 325 -13.82 -6.29 12.37
C GLY A 325 -15.02 -6.71 11.50
N ASP A 326 -15.66 -5.75 10.85
CA ASP A 326 -16.33 -5.97 9.57
C ASP A 326 -15.84 -4.82 8.68
N ASP A 327 -14.69 -5.03 8.03
CA ASP A 327 -13.83 -3.92 7.57
C ASP A 327 -14.16 -3.43 6.15
N LEU A 328 -13.80 -2.19 5.84
CA LEU A 328 -13.91 -1.62 4.50
C LEU A 328 -12.51 -1.39 3.90
N ILE A 329 -12.11 -2.26 2.99
CA ILE A 329 -10.78 -2.29 2.40
C ILE A 329 -10.87 -1.84 0.93
N SER A 330 -9.87 -1.12 0.42
CA SER A 330 -9.60 -1.05 -1.00
C SER A 330 -8.13 -1.32 -1.31
N MET A 331 -7.91 -2.12 -2.35
CA MET A 331 -6.57 -2.43 -2.88
C MET A 331 -6.05 -1.33 -3.82
N ALA A 332 -6.84 -0.28 -4.08
CA ALA A 332 -6.42 0.85 -4.90
C ALA A 332 -7.04 2.16 -4.38
N ALA A 333 -6.56 3.30 -4.87
CA ALA A 333 -7.05 4.62 -4.49
C ALA A 333 -8.51 4.91 -4.94
N ASP A 334 -9.53 4.34 -4.28
CA ASP A 334 -10.93 4.37 -4.74
C ASP A 334 -12.05 4.63 -3.70
N LEU A 335 -11.80 4.62 -2.38
CA LEU A 335 -12.78 5.01 -1.37
C LEU A 335 -12.99 6.53 -1.34
N PHE A 336 -11.92 7.30 -1.59
CA PHE A 336 -11.95 8.77 -1.65
C PHE A 336 -12.03 9.32 -3.09
N ALA A 337 -11.53 8.60 -4.10
CA ALA A 337 -11.48 9.07 -5.48
C ALA A 337 -12.82 8.90 -6.23
N ALA A 338 -13.18 9.91 -7.04
CA ALA A 338 -14.37 9.83 -7.90
C ALA A 338 -14.20 8.87 -9.10
N HIS A 339 -12.97 8.51 -9.45
CA HIS A 339 -12.59 7.52 -10.46
C HIS A 339 -11.30 6.85 -9.98
N ALA A 340 -11.32 5.53 -9.77
CA ALA A 340 -10.09 4.77 -9.62
C ALA A 340 -9.29 4.83 -10.93
N ALA A 341 -7.98 5.02 -10.84
CA ALA A 341 -7.08 4.50 -11.87
C ALA A 341 -6.82 3.01 -11.55
N PRO A 342 -6.56 2.15 -12.56
CA PRO A 342 -6.06 0.81 -12.30
C PRO A 342 -4.66 0.91 -11.68
N ASP A 343 -4.41 0.12 -10.64
CA ASP A 343 -3.07 0.01 -10.08
C ASP A 343 -2.12 -0.85 -10.97
N ASP A 344 -0.81 -0.66 -10.82
CA ASP A 344 0.25 -1.44 -11.49
C ASP A 344 1.10 -2.33 -10.56
N GLY A 345 0.88 -2.25 -9.24
CA GLY A 345 1.32 -3.17 -8.19
C GLY A 345 0.36 -4.34 -7.97
N ALA A 346 0.79 -5.33 -7.18
CA ALA A 346 0.14 -6.66 -7.13
C ALA A 346 -0.06 -7.19 -5.70
N ASP A 347 -1.25 -6.93 -5.15
CA ASP A 347 -1.45 -6.88 -3.70
C ASP A 347 -1.62 -8.21 -3.00
N LEU A 348 -1.54 -8.14 -1.66
CA LEU A 348 -1.72 -9.25 -0.75
C LEU A 348 -2.62 -8.86 0.43
N LEU A 349 -3.89 -9.27 0.36
CA LEU A 349 -4.80 -9.25 1.50
C LEU A 349 -4.60 -10.51 2.36
N VAL A 350 -4.24 -10.35 3.62
CA VAL A 350 -4.04 -11.43 4.60
C VAL A 350 -5.34 -11.67 5.35
N LEU A 351 -5.73 -12.93 5.52
CA LEU A 351 -6.96 -13.34 6.22
C LEU A 351 -6.65 -14.34 7.33
N ARG A 352 -7.11 -14.04 8.55
CA ARG A 352 -6.82 -14.78 9.79
C ARG A 352 -8.10 -15.33 10.45
N ASP A 353 -7.96 -16.31 11.33
CA ASP A 353 -9.07 -16.80 12.15
C ASP A 353 -9.81 -15.67 12.88
N GLY A 354 -11.11 -15.53 12.60
CA GLY A 354 -11.94 -14.48 13.20
C GLY A 354 -11.87 -13.10 12.56
N PHE A 355 -11.36 -12.94 11.33
CA PHE A 355 -11.26 -11.65 10.64
C PHE A 355 -12.61 -10.89 10.55
N GLY A 356 -13.72 -11.58 10.30
CA GLY A 356 -15.06 -10.98 10.31
C GLY A 356 -15.78 -10.95 8.97
N ASN A 357 -16.41 -9.83 8.60
CA ASN A 357 -17.29 -9.75 7.40
C ASN A 357 -16.93 -8.64 6.39
N ASP A 358 -15.65 -8.52 6.08
CA ASP A 358 -15.07 -7.41 5.33
C ASP A 358 -15.61 -7.25 3.90
N THR A 359 -15.47 -6.03 3.39
CA THR A 359 -15.78 -5.63 2.02
C THR A 359 -14.55 -5.01 1.38
N VAL A 360 -14.06 -5.66 0.32
CA VAL A 360 -12.86 -5.26 -0.44
C VAL A 360 -13.28 -4.67 -1.78
N ARG A 361 -12.72 -3.50 -2.10
CA ARG A 361 -12.82 -2.84 -3.41
C ARG A 361 -11.51 -2.97 -4.20
N ALA A 362 -11.59 -2.67 -5.49
CA ALA A 362 -10.50 -2.78 -6.48
C ALA A 362 -9.86 -4.18 -6.71
N PHE A 363 -10.18 -5.21 -5.91
CA PHE A 363 -9.50 -6.51 -5.92
C PHE A 363 -9.46 -7.18 -7.32
N THR A 364 -8.30 -7.11 -7.99
CA THR A 364 -8.13 -7.51 -9.39
C THR A 364 -7.88 -9.00 -9.52
N ILE A 365 -8.92 -9.69 -9.97
CA ILE A 365 -8.88 -11.14 -10.18
C ILE A 365 -8.29 -11.59 -11.53
N GLU A 366 -8.04 -10.72 -12.51
CA GLU A 366 -7.48 -11.11 -13.81
C GLU A 366 -6.38 -10.17 -14.32
N ALA A 367 -5.13 -10.68 -14.36
CA ALA A 367 -4.00 -9.97 -14.93
C ALA A 367 -4.24 -9.60 -16.40
N GLY A 368 -4.19 -8.31 -16.70
CA GLY A 368 -4.64 -7.72 -17.96
C GLY A 368 -3.76 -6.57 -18.43
N LEU A 369 -4.38 -5.68 -19.20
CA LEU A 369 -3.86 -4.36 -19.56
C LEU A 369 -5.03 -3.37 -19.46
N ASP A 370 -4.74 -2.13 -19.05
CA ASP A 370 -5.73 -1.05 -19.03
C ASP A 370 -6.03 -0.46 -20.43
N GLU A 371 -6.85 0.61 -20.49
CA GLU A 371 -7.17 1.30 -21.75
C GLU A 371 -5.96 2.01 -22.41
N TRP A 372 -4.87 2.23 -21.65
CA TRP A 372 -3.66 2.94 -22.09
C TRP A 372 -2.51 1.97 -22.46
N GLY A 373 -2.60 0.71 -22.02
CA GLY A 373 -1.63 -0.36 -22.27
C GLY A 373 -0.67 -0.65 -21.10
N ASN A 374 -0.94 -0.14 -19.90
CA ASN A 374 -0.20 -0.46 -18.68
C ASN A 374 -0.59 -1.85 -18.16
N PRO A 375 0.29 -2.59 -17.48
CA PRO A 375 -0.06 -3.85 -16.83
C PRO A 375 -0.99 -3.60 -15.65
N ILE A 376 -2.14 -4.26 -15.64
CA ILE A 376 -2.87 -4.50 -14.39
C ILE A 376 -2.49 -5.93 -13.99
N PRO A 377 -1.83 -6.18 -12.86
CA PRO A 377 -1.44 -7.52 -12.44
C PRO A 377 -2.62 -8.22 -11.74
N MET A 378 -2.38 -9.02 -10.70
CA MET A 378 -3.43 -9.81 -10.07
C MET A 378 -3.10 -10.15 -8.62
N ASP A 379 -4.02 -9.74 -7.76
CA ASP A 379 -3.92 -9.67 -6.31
C ASP A 379 -4.11 -11.05 -5.68
N ARG A 380 -3.86 -11.13 -4.37
CA ARG A 380 -3.89 -12.39 -3.61
C ARG A 380 -4.54 -12.28 -2.26
N LEU A 381 -5.03 -13.44 -1.83
CA LEU A 381 -5.46 -13.74 -0.48
C LEU A 381 -4.42 -14.66 0.18
N ASP A 382 -3.81 -14.25 1.29
CA ASP A 382 -3.09 -15.19 2.17
C ASP A 382 -4.05 -15.76 3.23
N VAL A 383 -4.56 -16.96 2.96
CA VAL A 383 -5.39 -17.75 3.89
C VAL A 383 -4.57 -18.79 4.66
N SER A 384 -3.26 -18.56 4.87
CA SER A 384 -2.40 -19.56 5.52
C SER A 384 -2.67 -19.73 7.01
N ASP A 385 -3.07 -18.66 7.71
CA ASP A 385 -3.43 -18.62 9.14
C ASP A 385 -4.96 -18.77 9.40
N LEU A 386 -5.76 -19.07 8.37
CA LEU A 386 -7.21 -19.29 8.47
C LEU A 386 -7.56 -20.80 8.52
N HIS A 387 -8.44 -21.20 9.44
CA HIS A 387 -8.77 -22.58 9.77
C HIS A 387 -10.28 -22.91 9.68
N ASP A 388 -10.60 -24.20 9.57
CA ASP A 388 -11.95 -24.75 9.67
C ASP A 388 -12.40 -24.94 11.13
N ALA A 389 -13.64 -25.41 11.32
CA ALA A 389 -14.23 -25.66 12.63
C ALA A 389 -13.63 -26.84 13.42
N ASP A 390 -12.78 -27.67 12.79
CA ASP A 390 -12.01 -28.76 13.40
C ASP A 390 -10.53 -28.35 13.66
N GLY A 391 -10.12 -27.14 13.27
CA GLY A 391 -8.77 -26.59 13.43
C GLY A 391 -7.78 -27.03 12.34
N ASN A 392 -8.25 -27.39 11.14
CA ASN A 392 -7.40 -27.65 9.96
C ASN A 392 -7.32 -26.37 9.10
N PRO A 393 -6.16 -26.01 8.51
CA PRO A 393 -6.07 -24.81 7.66
C PRO A 393 -6.91 -24.90 6.38
N VAL A 394 -7.67 -23.85 6.06
CA VAL A 394 -8.73 -23.79 5.01
C VAL A 394 -8.27 -24.21 3.60
N ASP A 395 -9.12 -24.96 2.88
CA ASP A 395 -8.96 -25.33 1.46
C ASP A 395 -10.21 -25.09 0.58
N LEU A 396 -10.26 -25.62 -0.65
CA LEU A 396 -11.28 -25.28 -1.67
C LEU A 396 -12.69 -25.85 -1.51
N ASP A 397 -12.93 -26.83 -0.63
CA ASP A 397 -14.32 -27.20 -0.30
C ASP A 397 -14.84 -26.53 0.98
N ASP A 398 -13.96 -25.79 1.67
CA ASP A 398 -14.29 -25.05 2.89
C ASP A 398 -14.83 -23.65 2.54
N VAL A 399 -14.38 -23.06 1.41
CA VAL A 399 -14.84 -21.75 0.89
C VAL A 399 -16.06 -21.91 -0.02
N THR A 400 -17.14 -21.19 0.28
CA THR A 400 -18.36 -21.15 -0.54
C THR A 400 -18.58 -19.76 -1.15
N VAL A 401 -18.60 -19.67 -2.48
CA VAL A 401 -18.95 -18.44 -3.21
C VAL A 401 -20.47 -18.29 -3.31
N ILE A 402 -20.99 -17.12 -2.94
CA ILE A 402 -22.39 -16.73 -3.15
C ILE A 402 -22.51 -15.36 -3.81
N PRO A 403 -23.56 -15.09 -4.60
CA PRO A 403 -23.90 -13.73 -5.02
C PRO A 403 -24.37 -12.88 -3.83
N PHE A 404 -23.71 -11.75 -3.62
CA PHE A 404 -24.15 -10.64 -2.78
C PHE A 404 -24.70 -9.51 -3.68
N ALA A 405 -25.65 -8.71 -3.20
CA ALA A 405 -26.25 -7.64 -4.00
C ALA A 405 -26.76 -6.49 -3.13
N ASP A 406 -26.51 -5.27 -3.58
CA ASP A 406 -26.67 -4.03 -2.81
C ASP A 406 -27.23 -2.88 -3.68
N ALA A 407 -26.75 -1.65 -3.49
CA ALA A 407 -27.14 -0.47 -4.26
C ALA A 407 -26.32 -0.27 -5.55
N PHE A 408 -25.13 -0.86 -5.65
CA PHE A 408 -24.18 -0.67 -6.72
C PHE A 408 -24.23 -1.80 -7.74
N GLY A 409 -24.43 -3.05 -7.30
CA GLY A 409 -24.49 -4.16 -8.26
C GLY A 409 -24.80 -5.55 -7.69
N THR A 410 -24.05 -6.52 -8.16
CA THR A 410 -24.08 -7.91 -7.69
C THR A 410 -22.66 -8.42 -7.73
N HIS A 411 -22.17 -8.80 -6.56
CA HIS A 411 -20.75 -8.93 -6.23
C HIS A 411 -20.50 -10.31 -5.63
N ALA A 412 -19.25 -10.77 -5.67
CA ALA A 412 -18.89 -12.06 -5.12
C ALA A 412 -18.70 -11.97 -3.59
N LYS A 413 -19.36 -12.86 -2.83
CA LYS A 413 -19.07 -13.04 -1.41
C LYS A 413 -18.54 -14.45 -1.15
N LEU A 414 -17.34 -14.53 -0.58
CA LEU A 414 -16.75 -15.74 -0.03
C LEU A 414 -17.28 -15.97 1.38
N MET A 415 -17.74 -17.18 1.68
CA MET A 415 -18.09 -17.63 3.02
C MET A 415 -17.06 -18.66 3.49
N PHE A 416 -16.53 -18.49 4.69
CA PHE A 416 -15.58 -19.41 5.33
C PHE A 416 -16.27 -20.25 6.45
N PRO A 417 -15.66 -21.34 6.94
CA PRO A 417 -16.37 -22.33 7.77
C PRO A 417 -16.82 -21.83 9.16
N ASN A 418 -16.07 -20.91 9.78
CA ASN A 418 -16.32 -20.49 11.16
C ASN A 418 -17.29 -19.30 11.25
N GLY A 419 -17.59 -18.64 10.13
CA GLY A 419 -18.61 -17.61 9.98
C GLY A 419 -18.12 -16.35 9.29
N GLU A 420 -16.80 -16.21 9.15
CA GLU A 420 -16.13 -15.11 8.46
C GLU A 420 -16.50 -15.09 6.97
N SER A 421 -16.50 -13.89 6.36
CA SER A 421 -16.94 -13.77 4.98
C SER A 421 -16.51 -12.49 4.25
N LEU A 422 -15.78 -12.66 3.15
CA LEU A 422 -15.22 -11.57 2.35
C LEU A 422 -16.13 -11.19 1.18
N VAL A 423 -16.53 -9.92 1.06
CA VAL A 423 -17.18 -9.39 -0.16
C VAL A 423 -16.11 -8.81 -1.07
N LEU A 424 -15.99 -9.31 -2.30
CA LEU A 424 -15.18 -8.70 -3.36
C LEU A 424 -16.12 -7.86 -4.25
N HIS A 425 -16.08 -6.55 -4.10
CA HIS A 425 -16.89 -5.60 -4.87
C HIS A 425 -16.47 -5.63 -6.36
N ASP A 426 -17.43 -5.40 -7.25
CA ASP A 426 -17.34 -5.44 -8.72
C ASP A 426 -16.85 -6.76 -9.37
N VAL A 427 -16.50 -7.78 -8.58
CA VAL A 427 -16.20 -9.14 -9.04
C VAL A 427 -17.49 -9.95 -9.25
N ASP A 428 -17.70 -10.51 -10.45
CA ASP A 428 -18.84 -11.40 -10.71
C ASP A 428 -18.64 -12.75 -9.96
N PRO A 429 -19.61 -13.22 -9.14
CA PRO A 429 -19.59 -14.57 -8.56
C PRO A 429 -19.34 -15.70 -9.56
N ALA A 430 -19.66 -15.51 -10.84
CA ALA A 430 -19.40 -16.46 -11.92
C ALA A 430 -17.96 -16.43 -12.46
N GLN A 431 -17.19 -15.36 -12.21
CA GLN A 431 -15.75 -15.32 -12.44
C GLN A 431 -14.98 -16.01 -11.31
N LEU A 432 -15.47 -15.95 -10.07
CA LEU A 432 -15.03 -16.82 -8.97
C LEU A 432 -15.56 -18.25 -9.15
N THR A 433 -15.23 -18.85 -10.30
CA THR A 433 -15.30 -20.31 -10.43
C THR A 433 -14.30 -20.94 -9.47
N ARG A 434 -14.16 -22.27 -9.49
CA ARG A 434 -13.10 -22.83 -8.67
C ARG A 434 -11.68 -22.43 -9.13
N GLU A 435 -11.37 -22.15 -10.43
CA GLU A 435 -10.73 -20.97 -11.15
C GLU A 435 -11.32 -19.66 -10.65
N LYS A 436 -10.94 -19.33 -9.42
CA LYS A 436 -10.21 -18.08 -9.14
C LYS A 436 -9.65 -18.14 -7.71
N LEU A 437 -10.35 -18.87 -6.85
CA LEU A 437 -10.11 -19.05 -5.41
C LEU A 437 -8.70 -19.56 -5.06
N ARG A 438 -8.22 -20.60 -5.75
CA ARG A 438 -6.85 -21.11 -5.59
C ARG A 438 -5.84 -20.18 -6.31
N GLU A 439 -6.23 -19.50 -7.38
CA GLU A 439 -5.35 -18.64 -8.17
C GLU A 439 -4.97 -17.37 -7.39
N ILE A 440 -5.96 -16.80 -6.69
CA ILE A 440 -5.78 -15.73 -5.70
C ILE A 440 -5.17 -16.25 -4.38
N GLY A 441 -5.29 -17.55 -4.04
CA GLY A 441 -4.36 -18.15 -3.06
C GLY A 441 -4.69 -19.50 -2.40
N ILE A 442 -5.96 -19.91 -2.32
CA ILE A 442 -6.45 -20.96 -1.38
C ILE A 442 -5.80 -22.36 -1.61
N PRO A 443 -5.04 -22.98 -0.68
CA PRO A 443 -4.12 -24.12 -0.98
C PRO A 443 -4.57 -25.53 -0.50
N CYS A 444 -3.75 -26.58 -0.72
CA CYS A 444 -4.23 -27.79 -1.44
C CYS A 444 -3.30 -29.06 -1.62
N PHE A 445 -3.80 -30.32 -1.84
CA PHE A 445 -3.45 -31.39 -2.88
C PHE A 445 -4.65 -32.24 -3.29
N CYS A 446 -4.78 -32.55 -4.59
CA CYS A 446 -5.81 -33.33 -5.28
C CYS A 446 -6.67 -34.12 -4.28
N ARG A 447 -7.64 -33.43 -3.66
CA ARG A 447 -8.19 -33.82 -2.35
C ARG A 447 -8.73 -35.23 -2.42
N GLY A 448 -8.43 -36.06 -1.42
CA GLY A 448 -8.70 -37.49 -1.44
C GLY A 448 -7.68 -38.35 -2.21
N THR A 449 -6.49 -37.83 -2.58
CA THR A 449 -5.42 -38.67 -3.13
C THR A 449 -4.87 -39.58 -2.02
N LEU A 450 -5.16 -40.88 -2.10
CA LEU A 450 -4.82 -41.85 -1.06
C LEU A 450 -3.36 -42.29 -1.18
N ILE A 451 -2.56 -41.94 -0.18
CA ILE A 451 -1.16 -42.36 -0.01
C ILE A 451 -1.11 -43.59 0.90
N GLN A 452 -0.36 -44.63 0.50
CA GLN A 452 -0.17 -45.81 1.34
C GLN A 452 0.76 -45.50 2.53
N THR A 453 0.26 -45.71 3.74
CA THR A 453 0.99 -45.63 5.02
C THR A 453 1.05 -47.01 5.71
N ASP A 454 1.73 -47.08 6.85
CA ASP A 454 1.67 -48.21 7.79
C ASP A 454 0.25 -48.47 8.32
N ARG A 455 -0.54 -47.41 8.52
CA ARG A 455 -1.93 -47.42 9.00
C ARG A 455 -2.95 -47.78 7.92
N GLY A 456 -2.55 -47.82 6.65
CA GLY A 456 -3.44 -48.06 5.50
C GLY A 456 -3.31 -46.98 4.41
N ALA A 457 -4.21 -46.97 3.44
CA ALA A 457 -4.27 -45.87 2.48
C ALA A 457 -4.99 -44.67 3.12
N ILE A 458 -4.28 -43.57 3.33
CA ILE A 458 -4.75 -42.35 4.00
C ILE A 458 -4.74 -41.20 2.99
N ALA A 459 -5.75 -40.32 3.04
CA ALA A 459 -5.81 -39.18 2.14
C ALA A 459 -4.66 -38.20 2.42
N VAL A 460 -4.08 -37.60 1.38
CA VAL A 460 -2.82 -36.85 1.47
C VAL A 460 -2.93 -35.60 2.35
N GLU A 461 -4.11 -34.98 2.40
CA GLU A 461 -4.52 -33.91 3.32
C GLU A 461 -4.50 -34.33 4.81
N GLN A 462 -4.60 -35.63 5.12
CA GLN A 462 -4.62 -36.17 6.49
C GLN A 462 -3.24 -36.61 7.00
N LEU A 463 -2.18 -36.43 6.19
CA LEU A 463 -0.81 -36.80 6.56
C LEU A 463 -0.13 -35.68 7.34
N ARG A 464 0.70 -36.06 8.32
CA ARG A 464 1.47 -35.09 9.14
C ARG A 464 2.97 -35.36 9.05
N VAL A 465 3.79 -34.35 9.35
CA VAL A 465 5.24 -34.55 9.46
C VAL A 465 5.53 -35.60 10.54
N GLY A 466 6.31 -36.62 10.20
CA GLY A 466 6.56 -37.81 11.00
C GLY A 466 5.77 -39.05 10.59
N ASP A 467 4.69 -38.95 9.79
CA ASP A 467 3.91 -40.11 9.36
C ASP A 467 4.69 -41.09 8.49
N LEU A 468 4.43 -42.38 8.66
CA LEU A 468 5.16 -43.46 7.99
C LEU A 468 4.50 -43.85 6.66
N VAL A 469 4.98 -43.26 5.56
CA VAL A 469 4.55 -43.58 4.20
C VAL A 469 5.31 -44.80 3.67
N GLN A 470 4.60 -45.70 3.00
CA GLN A 470 5.16 -46.86 2.32
C GLN A 470 5.80 -46.43 0.99
N THR A 471 7.13 -46.39 0.97
CA THR A 471 7.92 -46.21 -0.24
C THR A 471 8.28 -47.55 -0.88
N ARG A 472 8.63 -47.52 -2.16
CA ARG A 472 8.95 -48.69 -2.98
C ARG A 472 10.24 -49.40 -2.56
N ASP A 473 11.30 -48.64 -2.34
CA ASP A 473 12.67 -49.18 -2.22
C ASP A 473 13.15 -49.28 -0.77
N HIS A 474 12.65 -48.42 0.12
CA HIS A 474 13.14 -48.29 1.50
C HIS A 474 12.08 -48.59 2.58
N GLY A 475 10.91 -49.09 2.19
CA GLY A 475 9.87 -49.49 3.13
C GLY A 475 9.10 -48.30 3.71
N LEU A 476 8.78 -48.35 5.00
CA LEU A 476 8.13 -47.24 5.68
C LEU A 476 9.14 -46.13 5.99
N GLN A 477 8.91 -44.93 5.44
CA GLN A 477 9.76 -43.75 5.67
C GLN A 477 8.94 -42.61 6.29
N PRO A 478 9.48 -41.88 7.28
CA PRO A 478 8.79 -40.76 7.91
C PRO A 478 8.78 -39.54 6.98
N ILE A 479 7.61 -38.95 6.77
CA ILE A 479 7.50 -37.64 6.11
C ILE A 479 8.30 -36.62 6.92
N ARG A 480 9.06 -35.75 6.25
CA ARG A 480 9.91 -34.72 6.86
C ARG A 480 9.37 -33.31 6.70
N TRP A 481 8.59 -33.08 5.64
CA TRP A 481 7.98 -31.79 5.32
C TRP A 481 6.77 -32.01 4.40
N ILE A 482 5.76 -31.16 4.52
CA ILE A 482 4.56 -31.12 3.67
C ILE A 482 4.23 -29.66 3.38
N GLY A 483 4.26 -29.24 2.12
CA GLY A 483 3.78 -27.92 1.69
C GLY A 483 2.51 -28.01 0.85
N ARG A 484 1.69 -26.94 0.86
CA ARG A 484 0.39 -26.85 0.18
C ARG A 484 0.40 -25.83 -0.97
N ARG A 485 -0.18 -26.12 -2.15
CA ARG A 485 -0.23 -25.15 -3.28
C ARG A 485 -1.47 -25.20 -4.20
N ALA A 486 -1.92 -23.99 -4.49
CA ALA A 486 -3.03 -23.55 -5.32
C ALA A 486 -2.69 -23.25 -6.82
N LEU A 487 -3.67 -23.52 -7.72
CA LEU A 487 -3.92 -23.41 -9.21
C LEU A 487 -5.43 -23.85 -9.41
N ASP A 488 -6.24 -23.97 -10.48
CA ASP A 488 -7.75 -24.22 -10.39
C ASP A 488 -8.71 -24.45 -11.67
N ALA A 489 -9.48 -23.48 -12.26
CA ALA A 489 -10.15 -23.34 -13.63
C ALA A 489 -10.02 -22.07 -14.63
N VAL A 490 -9.70 -20.80 -14.22
CA VAL A 490 -9.01 -19.63 -14.93
C VAL A 490 -7.41 -19.47 -14.97
N ASP A 491 -6.52 -19.50 -13.94
CA ASP A 491 -5.02 -19.78 -13.97
C ASP A 491 -4.56 -20.90 -14.92
N LEU A 492 -4.87 -22.18 -14.72
CA LEU A 492 -4.69 -23.23 -15.69
C LEU A 492 -5.44 -22.87 -17.02
N ALA A 493 -6.18 -21.76 -17.17
CA ALA A 493 -6.51 -21.13 -18.46
C ALA A 493 -5.58 -19.96 -18.91
N ALA A 494 -5.05 -19.11 -18.02
CA ALA A 494 -3.99 -18.12 -18.26
C ALA A 494 -2.60 -18.77 -18.48
N ALA A 495 -2.43 -19.95 -17.92
CA ALA A 495 -1.29 -20.84 -17.88
C ALA A 495 -1.72 -22.32 -18.09
N PRO A 496 -2.29 -22.73 -19.26
CA PRO A 496 -2.68 -24.12 -19.57
C PRO A 496 -1.56 -25.17 -19.51
N ARG A 497 -0.32 -24.71 -19.37
CA ARG A 497 0.86 -25.51 -18.98
C ARG A 497 0.72 -26.19 -17.61
N LEU A 498 -0.27 -25.80 -16.80
CA LEU A 498 -0.52 -26.23 -15.43
C LEU A 498 -1.73 -27.18 -15.27
N ARG A 499 -2.69 -27.24 -16.22
CA ARG A 499 -3.92 -28.10 -16.18
C ARG A 499 -3.60 -29.56 -15.82
N PRO A 500 -4.27 -30.18 -14.84
CA PRO A 500 -3.89 -31.47 -14.28
C PRO A 500 -3.95 -32.62 -15.27
N ILE A 501 -3.26 -33.70 -14.92
CA ILE A 501 -3.28 -34.95 -15.66
C ILE A 501 -4.06 -35.98 -14.84
N ARG A 502 -5.15 -36.50 -15.40
CA ARG A 502 -5.86 -37.67 -14.86
C ARG A 502 -5.29 -38.93 -15.50
N ILE A 503 -4.96 -39.88 -14.64
CA ILE A 503 -4.49 -41.21 -14.97
C ILE A 503 -5.61 -42.16 -14.55
N ARG A 504 -6.41 -42.63 -15.51
CA ARG A 504 -7.52 -43.53 -15.22
C ARG A 504 -7.03 -44.86 -14.64
N THR A 505 -7.88 -45.48 -13.84
CA THR A 505 -7.71 -46.82 -13.28
C THR A 505 -7.22 -47.80 -14.36
N GLY A 506 -6.05 -48.39 -14.17
CA GLY A 506 -5.43 -49.34 -15.11
C GLY A 506 -4.68 -48.76 -16.32
N ALA A 507 -4.55 -47.44 -16.47
CA ALA A 507 -3.87 -46.82 -17.63
C ALA A 507 -2.34 -47.03 -17.67
N LEU A 508 -1.69 -47.22 -16.52
CA LEU A 508 -0.26 -47.48 -16.43
C LEU A 508 0.05 -48.98 -16.62
N GLY A 509 -0.83 -49.85 -16.14
CA GLY A 509 -0.68 -51.31 -16.18
C GLY A 509 -1.95 -52.00 -15.69
N ARG A 510 -2.00 -53.34 -15.75
CA ARG A 510 -3.19 -54.10 -15.32
C ARG A 510 -3.53 -53.82 -13.84
N GLY A 511 -4.55 -52.99 -13.61
CA GLY A 511 -4.97 -52.56 -12.28
C GLY A 511 -4.09 -51.47 -11.64
N VAL A 512 -3.33 -50.69 -12.44
CA VAL A 512 -2.45 -49.61 -11.96
C VAL A 512 -2.73 -48.31 -12.75
N PRO A 513 -3.11 -47.19 -12.12
CA PRO A 513 -3.49 -47.08 -10.70
C PRO A 513 -4.73 -47.93 -10.39
N ALA A 514 -5.01 -48.12 -9.10
CA ALA A 514 -6.13 -48.92 -8.59
C ALA A 514 -7.43 -48.10 -8.45
N LEU A 515 -7.31 -46.78 -8.32
CA LEU A 515 -8.36 -45.77 -8.48
C LEU A 515 -7.87 -44.72 -9.49
N ASP A 516 -8.74 -43.86 -10.00
CA ASP A 516 -8.30 -42.75 -10.85
C ASP A 516 -7.39 -41.80 -10.06
N LEU A 517 -6.23 -41.45 -10.61
CA LEU A 517 -5.22 -40.61 -9.97
C LEU A 517 -5.09 -39.29 -10.73
N THR A 518 -5.26 -38.17 -10.04
CA THR A 518 -5.10 -36.83 -10.62
C THR A 518 -3.83 -36.19 -10.04
N VAL A 519 -2.95 -35.63 -10.90
CA VAL A 519 -1.66 -35.05 -10.49
C VAL A 519 -1.28 -33.85 -11.35
N SER A 520 -0.32 -33.04 -10.89
CA SER A 520 0.18 -31.90 -11.67
C SER A 520 0.89 -32.35 -12.95
N PRO A 521 0.96 -31.51 -14.01
CA PRO A 521 1.61 -31.84 -15.27
C PRO A 521 3.07 -32.31 -15.18
N GLN A 522 3.78 -31.82 -14.17
CA GLN A 522 5.21 -32.07 -13.98
C GLN A 522 5.48 -33.26 -13.04
N HIS A 523 4.53 -33.60 -12.16
CA HIS A 523 4.60 -34.73 -11.24
C HIS A 523 4.92 -36.02 -11.99
N ARG A 524 5.89 -36.80 -11.51
CA ARG A 524 6.37 -37.99 -12.22
C ARG A 524 5.79 -39.30 -11.70
N VAL A 525 5.60 -40.18 -12.67
CA VAL A 525 5.07 -41.54 -12.49
C VAL A 525 6.16 -42.53 -12.88
N LEU A 526 6.25 -43.64 -12.15
CA LEU A 526 7.18 -44.72 -12.45
C LEU A 526 6.70 -45.52 -13.67
N VAL A 527 7.57 -45.62 -14.68
CA VAL A 527 7.39 -46.45 -15.87
C VAL A 527 8.42 -47.58 -15.87
N ARG A 528 7.94 -48.82 -15.89
CA ARG A 528 8.75 -50.06 -15.77
C ARG A 528 8.49 -50.99 -16.96
N SER A 529 9.40 -50.98 -17.93
CA SER A 529 9.21 -51.81 -19.13
C SER A 529 10.48 -52.24 -19.88
N ALA A 530 10.33 -53.33 -20.63
CA ALA A 530 11.30 -53.76 -21.64
C ALA A 530 11.42 -52.80 -22.85
N ILE A 531 10.68 -51.68 -22.90
CA ILE A 531 10.88 -50.60 -23.89
C ILE A 531 11.80 -49.54 -23.28
N ALA A 532 11.60 -49.16 -22.01
CA ALA A 532 12.52 -48.28 -21.26
C ALA A 532 13.94 -48.87 -21.24
N GLN A 533 14.08 -50.17 -20.92
CA GLN A 533 15.37 -50.89 -20.94
C GLN A 533 16.09 -50.79 -22.29
N ARG A 534 15.36 -50.76 -23.41
CA ARG A 534 15.90 -50.65 -24.78
C ARG A 534 16.09 -49.20 -25.26
N MET A 535 15.71 -48.20 -24.45
CA MET A 535 15.85 -46.77 -24.77
C MET A 535 16.87 -46.07 -23.88
N PHE A 536 16.95 -46.47 -22.61
CA PHE A 536 17.68 -45.75 -21.57
C PHE A 536 18.69 -46.63 -20.81
N GLY A 537 18.79 -47.92 -21.14
CA GLY A 537 19.68 -48.88 -20.47
C GLY A 537 19.18 -49.36 -19.10
N CYS A 538 18.04 -48.84 -18.64
CA CYS A 538 17.40 -49.15 -17.36
C CYS A 538 15.91 -49.46 -17.56
N ALA A 539 15.38 -50.43 -16.82
CA ALA A 539 14.00 -50.89 -16.97
C ALA A 539 12.97 -49.99 -16.30
N GLU A 540 13.39 -49.25 -15.26
CA GLU A 540 12.57 -48.36 -14.42
C GLU A 540 13.02 -46.91 -14.58
N VAL A 541 12.08 -46.01 -14.89
CA VAL A 541 12.34 -44.59 -15.15
C VAL A 541 11.18 -43.70 -14.67
N LEU A 542 11.47 -42.46 -14.26
CA LEU A 542 10.46 -41.50 -13.83
C LEU A 542 10.09 -40.53 -14.97
N VAL A 543 8.80 -40.44 -15.27
CA VAL A 543 8.26 -39.67 -16.40
C VAL A 543 7.15 -38.72 -15.93
N ALA A 544 7.29 -37.43 -16.23
CA ALA A 544 6.30 -36.41 -15.90
C ALA A 544 4.96 -36.69 -16.62
N ALA A 545 3.85 -36.60 -15.90
CA ALA A 545 2.54 -37.06 -16.36
C ALA A 545 2.14 -36.48 -17.74
N LYS A 546 2.41 -35.19 -17.99
CA LYS A 546 2.10 -34.53 -19.28
C LYS A 546 2.88 -35.06 -20.49
N GLN A 547 3.90 -35.89 -20.28
CA GLN A 547 4.64 -36.56 -21.36
C GLN A 547 4.05 -37.91 -21.76
N LEU A 548 3.06 -38.41 -21.01
CA LEU A 548 2.41 -39.70 -21.21
C LEU A 548 1.07 -39.63 -21.95
N LEU A 549 0.58 -38.43 -22.29
CA LEU A 549 -0.70 -38.13 -22.98
C LEU A 549 -0.97 -38.87 -24.32
N ALA A 550 0.00 -39.63 -24.84
CA ALA A 550 -0.22 -40.53 -25.97
C ALA A 550 -0.78 -41.91 -25.54
N ILE A 551 -0.82 -42.21 -24.25
CA ILE A 551 -1.25 -43.49 -23.68
C ILE A 551 -2.75 -43.44 -23.37
N GLU A 552 -3.48 -44.44 -23.86
CA GLU A 552 -4.91 -44.60 -23.62
C GLU A 552 -5.22 -44.63 -22.10
N GLY A 553 -6.10 -43.74 -21.66
CA GLY A 553 -6.44 -43.56 -20.24
C GLY A 553 -5.61 -42.53 -19.48
N ILE A 554 -4.61 -41.89 -20.10
CA ILE A 554 -3.88 -40.75 -19.53
C ILE A 554 -4.22 -39.49 -20.33
N GLU A 555 -4.88 -38.53 -19.68
CA GLU A 555 -5.36 -37.31 -20.33
C GLU A 555 -5.10 -36.08 -19.47
N GLN A 556 -4.88 -34.94 -20.11
CA GLN A 556 -4.95 -33.65 -19.43
C GLN A 556 -6.43 -33.36 -19.25
N VAL A 557 -6.89 -33.21 -18.01
CA VAL A 557 -8.30 -32.91 -17.75
C VAL A 557 -8.45 -31.42 -17.56
N GLU A 558 -9.45 -30.87 -18.25
CA GLU A 558 -10.13 -29.68 -17.77
C GLU A 558 -10.71 -30.05 -16.40
N ALA A 559 -10.34 -29.28 -15.40
CA ALA A 559 -10.79 -29.42 -14.02
C ALA A 559 -11.29 -28.06 -13.57
N GLU A 560 -12.31 -28.07 -12.72
CA GLU A 560 -12.81 -26.84 -12.08
C GLU A 560 -11.94 -26.49 -10.86
N ALA A 561 -11.31 -27.49 -10.23
CA ALA A 561 -10.22 -27.38 -9.27
C ALA A 561 -9.42 -28.68 -9.23
N VAL A 562 -8.16 -28.61 -8.77
CA VAL A 562 -7.24 -29.76 -8.73
C VAL A 562 -5.96 -29.50 -7.91
N GLU A 563 -6.17 -29.37 -6.62
CA GLU A 563 -5.23 -29.10 -5.54
C GLU A 563 -3.75 -29.65 -5.70
N TYR A 564 -2.65 -29.05 -5.16
CA TYR A 564 -1.25 -29.63 -5.21
C TYR A 564 -0.31 -29.52 -3.94
N PHE A 565 -0.35 -30.49 -3.01
CA PHE A 565 0.57 -30.64 -1.82
C PHE A 565 1.85 -31.35 -2.28
N HIS A 566 2.91 -31.21 -1.49
CA HIS A 566 4.22 -31.77 -1.78
C HIS A 566 4.81 -32.42 -0.52
N ILE A 567 4.78 -33.76 -0.44
CA ILE A 567 5.41 -34.52 0.64
C ILE A 567 6.91 -34.77 0.36
N LEU A 568 7.76 -34.57 1.35
CA LEU A 568 9.23 -34.72 1.26
C LEU A 568 9.75 -35.70 2.33
N PHE A 569 10.80 -36.45 2.00
CA PHE A 569 11.46 -37.45 2.85
C PHE A 569 12.97 -37.16 2.94
N ASP A 570 13.72 -37.98 3.71
CA ASP A 570 15.18 -37.92 3.80
C ASP A 570 15.91 -38.12 2.45
N ARG A 571 15.19 -38.58 1.43
CA ARG A 571 15.64 -38.81 0.04
C ARG A 571 14.48 -38.55 -0.92
N HIS A 572 14.77 -38.50 -2.22
CA HIS A 572 13.72 -38.71 -3.22
C HIS A 572 13.23 -40.15 -3.09
N GLU A 573 11.96 -40.33 -2.74
CA GLU A 573 11.30 -41.63 -2.60
C GLU A 573 10.22 -41.83 -3.67
N ILE A 574 9.90 -43.10 -3.96
CA ILE A 574 8.75 -43.46 -4.80
C ILE A 574 7.65 -43.98 -3.87
N VAL A 575 6.52 -43.27 -3.84
CA VAL A 575 5.36 -43.54 -2.98
C VAL A 575 4.23 -44.20 -3.76
N LEU A 576 3.30 -44.84 -3.05
CA LEU A 576 2.06 -45.39 -3.62
C LEU A 576 0.90 -44.41 -3.44
N SER A 577 0.44 -43.79 -4.54
CA SER A 577 -0.69 -42.87 -4.60
C SER A 577 -1.83 -43.47 -5.45
N ASN A 578 -3.03 -43.65 -4.89
CA ASN A 578 -4.17 -44.36 -5.52
C ASN A 578 -3.78 -45.72 -6.15
N GLY A 579 -2.75 -46.38 -5.61
CA GLY A 579 -2.22 -47.66 -6.10
C GLY A 579 -1.30 -47.58 -7.33
N ALA A 580 -0.91 -46.37 -7.79
CA ALA A 580 0.22 -46.17 -8.70
C ALA A 580 1.48 -45.70 -7.97
N GLU A 581 2.62 -45.87 -8.62
CA GLU A 581 3.93 -45.53 -8.08
C GLU A 581 4.38 -44.18 -8.64
N THR A 582 4.47 -43.14 -7.78
CA THR A 582 4.83 -41.76 -8.16
C THR A 582 5.94 -41.19 -7.29
N GLU A 583 6.53 -40.07 -7.67
CA GLU A 583 7.58 -39.40 -6.87
C GLU A 583 7.03 -38.66 -5.64
N SER A 584 7.85 -38.58 -4.59
CA SER A 584 7.81 -37.50 -3.60
C SER A 584 8.32 -36.18 -4.20
N LEU A 585 8.29 -35.08 -3.43
CA LEU A 585 9.04 -33.88 -3.82
C LEU A 585 10.53 -34.24 -4.03
N TYR A 586 11.08 -33.77 -5.15
CA TYR A 586 12.49 -33.96 -5.51
C TYR A 586 13.26 -32.64 -5.36
N THR A 587 14.10 -32.53 -4.34
CA THR A 587 14.86 -31.32 -3.99
C THR A 587 16.14 -31.13 -4.81
N GLY A 588 16.02 -31.24 -6.14
CA GLY A 588 17.06 -30.79 -7.07
C GLY A 588 17.19 -29.25 -7.10
N ALA A 589 18.36 -28.74 -7.51
CA ALA A 589 18.68 -27.31 -7.49
C ALA A 589 17.72 -26.39 -8.32
N GLU A 590 17.03 -26.94 -9.33
CA GLU A 590 15.98 -26.22 -10.07
C GLU A 590 14.57 -26.37 -9.46
N ALA A 591 14.35 -27.38 -8.62
CA ALA A 591 13.05 -27.62 -7.97
C ALA A 591 12.90 -26.81 -6.67
N LEU A 592 14.01 -26.60 -5.94
CA LEU A 592 14.06 -25.71 -4.76
C LEU A 592 13.79 -24.23 -5.10
N LYS A 593 13.72 -23.86 -6.39
CA LYS A 593 13.29 -22.53 -6.87
C LYS A 593 11.77 -22.42 -7.09
N ALA A 594 11.05 -23.54 -7.06
CA ALA A 594 9.61 -23.60 -7.33
C ALA A 594 8.76 -23.73 -6.04
N VAL A 595 9.41 -23.90 -4.89
CA VAL A 595 8.84 -23.66 -3.56
C VAL A 595 9.22 -22.23 -3.11
N GLY A 596 8.34 -21.56 -2.36
CA GLY A 596 8.54 -20.17 -1.94
C GLY A 596 9.77 -19.95 -1.06
N LYS A 597 10.20 -18.69 -0.90
CA LYS A 597 11.42 -18.29 -0.16
C LYS A 597 11.49 -18.94 1.23
N ALA A 598 10.44 -18.77 2.04
CA ALA A 598 10.34 -19.36 3.39
C ALA A 598 10.43 -20.90 3.36
N ALA A 599 9.58 -21.58 2.58
CA ALA A 599 9.57 -23.04 2.45
C ALA A 599 10.91 -23.61 1.94
N ARG A 600 11.59 -22.92 1.02
CA ARG A 600 12.93 -23.29 0.56
C ARG A 600 13.93 -23.21 1.70
N ASP A 601 13.92 -22.11 2.45
CA ASP A 601 14.91 -21.84 3.48
C ASP A 601 14.69 -22.72 4.72
N GLU A 602 13.44 -23.12 5.00
CA GLU A 602 13.04 -24.20 5.90
C GLU A 602 13.59 -25.57 5.44
N ILE A 603 13.34 -25.97 4.20
CA ILE A 603 13.88 -27.23 3.62
C ILE A 603 15.42 -27.24 3.67
N LEU A 604 16.07 -26.10 3.46
CA LEU A 604 17.53 -25.93 3.57
C LEU A 604 18.04 -25.85 5.03
N ALA A 605 17.16 -25.74 6.03
CA ALA A 605 17.48 -25.89 7.45
C ALA A 605 17.29 -27.34 7.91
N LEU A 606 16.21 -28.00 7.48
CA LEU A 606 15.95 -29.42 7.71
C LEU A 606 16.97 -30.33 7.02
N PHE A 607 17.45 -29.95 5.83
CA PHE A 607 18.42 -30.70 5.04
C PHE A 607 19.62 -29.84 4.59
N PRO A 608 20.55 -29.46 5.49
CA PRO A 608 21.67 -28.57 5.15
C PRO A 608 22.55 -29.05 3.99
N ALA A 609 22.66 -30.37 3.79
CA ALA A 609 23.44 -30.97 2.71
C ALA A 609 22.94 -30.63 1.28
N LEU A 610 21.68 -30.23 1.13
CA LEU A 610 21.12 -29.78 -0.16
C LEU A 610 21.80 -28.52 -0.71
N ARG A 611 22.49 -27.75 0.15
CA ARG A 611 23.24 -26.55 -0.22
C ARG A 611 24.46 -26.87 -1.09
N ASP A 612 25.14 -27.99 -0.82
CA ASP A 612 26.42 -28.36 -1.43
C ASP A 612 26.29 -29.41 -2.56
N SER A 613 25.24 -30.23 -2.55
CA SER A 613 24.94 -31.18 -3.63
C SER A 613 23.46 -31.55 -3.67
N PRO A 614 22.81 -31.57 -4.85
CA PRO A 614 21.42 -31.97 -4.97
C PRO A 614 21.25 -33.47 -4.68
N THR A 615 20.10 -33.85 -4.11
CA THR A 615 19.73 -35.27 -3.93
C THR A 615 19.81 -36.04 -5.24
N GLU A 616 20.29 -37.29 -5.21
CA GLU A 616 20.08 -38.23 -6.32
C GLU A 616 18.59 -38.59 -6.43
N ALA A 617 18.07 -38.68 -7.65
CA ALA A 617 16.69 -39.07 -7.89
C ALA A 617 16.51 -40.59 -7.78
N ALA A 618 15.39 -41.05 -7.20
CA ALA A 618 15.08 -42.47 -6.97
C ALA A 618 15.24 -43.35 -8.22
N ARG A 619 14.89 -42.81 -9.40
CA ARG A 619 15.13 -43.41 -10.73
C ARG A 619 15.48 -42.31 -11.74
N PRO A 620 16.09 -42.66 -12.90
CA PRO A 620 16.45 -41.68 -13.92
C PRO A 620 15.25 -40.85 -14.41
N LEU A 621 15.35 -39.53 -14.25
CA LEU A 621 14.35 -38.56 -14.70
C LEU A 621 14.47 -38.37 -16.22
N ILE A 622 13.46 -38.76 -16.99
CA ILE A 622 13.56 -38.74 -18.47
C ILE A 622 13.19 -37.35 -19.04
N PRO A 623 14.04 -36.73 -19.88
CA PRO A 623 13.71 -35.48 -20.57
C PRO A 623 12.51 -35.63 -21.51
N GLY A 624 11.64 -34.63 -21.57
CA GLY A 624 10.32 -34.72 -22.24
C GLY A 624 10.33 -35.26 -23.67
N ALA A 625 11.29 -34.86 -24.50
CA ALA A 625 11.41 -35.37 -25.87
C ALA A 625 11.66 -36.89 -25.94
N LYS A 626 12.45 -37.44 -25.00
CA LYS A 626 12.70 -38.88 -24.87
C LYS A 626 11.50 -39.61 -24.25
N ALA A 627 10.81 -38.98 -23.31
CA ALA A 627 9.60 -39.51 -22.68
C ALA A 627 8.44 -39.67 -23.68
N ARG A 628 8.19 -38.68 -24.55
CA ARG A 628 7.16 -38.79 -25.60
C ARG A 628 7.47 -39.92 -26.60
N GLN A 629 8.74 -40.13 -26.94
CA GLN A 629 9.16 -41.28 -27.75
C GLN A 629 8.95 -42.63 -27.05
N LEU A 630 9.08 -42.70 -25.72
CA LEU A 630 8.75 -43.88 -24.92
C LEU A 630 7.26 -44.19 -25.04
N ALA A 631 6.40 -43.22 -24.73
CA ALA A 631 4.95 -43.34 -24.82
C ALA A 631 4.50 -43.82 -26.22
N GLN A 632 4.95 -43.16 -27.29
CA GLN A 632 4.66 -43.56 -28.68
C GLN A 632 5.09 -45.01 -29.00
N ARG A 633 6.23 -45.47 -28.45
CA ARG A 633 6.67 -46.87 -28.62
C ARG A 633 5.83 -47.85 -27.81
N HIS A 634 5.30 -47.46 -26.65
CA HIS A 634 4.37 -48.28 -25.88
C HIS A 634 3.06 -48.50 -26.64
N VAL A 635 2.45 -47.42 -27.15
CA VAL A 635 1.25 -47.46 -28.01
C VAL A 635 1.48 -48.35 -29.23
N ARG A 636 2.52 -48.06 -30.03
CA ARG A 636 2.79 -48.76 -31.30
C ARG A 636 3.04 -50.26 -31.12
N ASN A 637 3.61 -50.67 -29.98
CA ASN A 637 3.88 -52.08 -29.67
C ASN A 637 2.77 -52.75 -28.85
N ARG A 638 1.69 -52.02 -28.49
CA ARG A 638 0.60 -52.46 -27.59
C ARG A 638 1.14 -53.06 -26.28
N LYS A 639 1.96 -52.29 -25.57
CA LYS A 639 2.54 -52.65 -24.26
C LYS A 639 2.20 -51.61 -23.20
N ALA A 640 1.69 -52.07 -22.06
CA ALA A 640 1.47 -51.24 -20.87
C ALA A 640 2.78 -50.56 -20.42
N LEU A 641 2.68 -49.43 -19.72
CA LEU A 641 3.84 -48.73 -19.17
C LEU A 641 4.53 -49.56 -18.09
N ASN A 642 3.74 -50.28 -17.29
CA ASN A 642 4.16 -51.17 -16.21
C ASN A 642 3.70 -52.62 -16.49
N GLY A 643 4.64 -53.51 -16.86
CA GLY A 643 4.39 -54.95 -17.09
C GLY A 643 5.35 -55.64 -18.06
#